data_AF-A0A0L1KWP4-F1
#
_entry.id   AF-A0A0L1KWP4-F1
#
_cell.length_a   1.000
_cell.length_b   1.000
_cell.length_c   1.000
_cell.angle_alpha   90.00
_cell.angle_beta   90.00
_cell.angle_gamma   90.00
#
_symmetry.space_group_name_H-M   'P 1'
#
loop_
_entity.id
_entity.type
_entity.pdbx_description
1 polymer ?
#
loop_
_entity_poly.entity_id
_entity_poly.type
_entity_poly.pdbx_seq_one_letter_code
_entity_poly.pdbx_strand_id
1 'polypeptide(L)'
;MVYDKQLYSRQEFAVGSDAQTKLSNASVILIGLSGLGVEVAKNLVLIGINRLTLVDKGYISREDLSTNFFARESDIGKKRTDIASRGLGELNPTVKLESLSDSDIEDISIDTIRLCSIVIVVNKAFSSTSVVRLNNIVRSNGKGFILAENYGVSGVVFVDFGPAFKVIDPNGETFQACRVASIGDDGRVECQDDQKHGLERGDVVEFCHLKEPLTSMNGSRIFVKDVVSPYAFTIDYRVPETYNGSGQVVGKKQENVFSFECLEKQLLNPTIIPADFMKMQDSDALHAFFRSLHSFISTNGYLPRPFVVSDAEIVIQCMKSNLNQSDFSEADFKRLAMCAQGEFIGITSFLGGLIAHEALKGICGKFTPLRQFYYFDAREMLPPHDCSLENLTENRYIAQQKIFGSLNDAFFKQKYFIVGAGALGCELIKNFAMAGVGCSTGGEITVTDMDTVEKSNLSRQFLFRTSDMGSLKSECAARKAKEMNPDLNITWLQEKVSDETIDTFNDSFWENLDGVCTALDNIQSRQWVDSRCVYYRVPLIDSGTMGSSANSQVVIPSLTESYSSSADPPERAIPVCTLKNFPTKPEHTIQWARDAFEGLFFTKITQAEKFLSDPQEFLQQLEMDSGSREEIFENLESILNDAPQTFKDCVKMARRLFDEYFTFNIRELLESFPPESVTAEGKPFWSAGKRQPVEISYESDNQEHNEFIMSCAALFAHAFSVETPEITLEKVSALAQQYTSSEKTKRLATVSENADNQADEKRNSYELKRDALLGNLQAYTKMQKKLVPISFEKDDDANYHVLFVTSCSNLRAVNYGIDKADFYTTKRISGRIIPAMVTTTASIVGLVMIELAKLAVHRKSEYTVDKFKNAFLNLAIGFTAFSEPIMPKKMTYGTAAEPEKYQWSIWDRFEVDLGRDVTVKELLDHFLTQYNIEIAMLSCGVSIVYSIFSGKSEEILPLAIADAVKRVAPGNVTAHSSYLDFEVLCSIDDVDVDVPSIRYKFRHPAN
;
A
#
# COMPACT_ATOMS: atom_id res chain seq x y z
N MET A 1 6.55 28.45 -8.70
CA MET A 1 5.39 27.93 -9.46
C MET A 1 4.49 27.18 -8.49
N VAL A 2 3.18 27.13 -8.74
CA VAL A 2 2.26 26.24 -8.02
C VAL A 2 2.19 24.94 -8.82
N TYR A 3 2.49 23.80 -8.18
CA TYR A 3 2.39 22.48 -8.80
C TYR A 3 0.94 21.95 -8.73
N ASP A 4 0.58 20.97 -9.57
CA ASP A 4 -0.76 20.38 -9.58
C ASP A 4 -0.99 19.45 -8.38
N LYS A 5 -1.71 19.95 -7.36
CA LYS A 5 -2.02 19.19 -6.13
C LYS A 5 -2.85 17.93 -6.39
N GLN A 6 -3.65 17.88 -7.45
CA GLN A 6 -4.45 16.69 -7.78
C GLN A 6 -3.55 15.58 -8.34
N LEU A 7 -2.59 15.94 -9.20
CA LEU A 7 -1.60 15.01 -9.73
C LEU A 7 -0.67 14.47 -8.64
N TYR A 8 -0.15 15.35 -7.79
CA TYR A 8 0.84 15.01 -6.75
C TYR A 8 0.22 14.64 -5.39
N SER A 9 -1.10 14.49 -5.29
CA SER A 9 -1.82 14.29 -4.03
C SER A 9 -1.19 13.23 -3.12
N ARG A 10 -0.95 12.02 -3.65
CA ARG A 10 -0.38 10.90 -2.86
C ARG A 10 1.08 11.11 -2.46
N GLN A 11 1.85 11.79 -3.31
CA GLN A 11 3.25 12.09 -3.05
C GLN A 11 3.38 13.22 -2.03
N GLU A 12 2.55 14.26 -2.13
CA GLU A 12 2.52 15.37 -1.18
C GLU A 12 2.24 14.88 0.25
N PHE A 13 1.40 13.85 0.42
CA PHE A 13 1.20 13.25 1.74
C PHE A 13 2.42 12.48 2.28
N ALA A 14 3.34 12.04 1.42
CA ALA A 14 4.60 11.40 1.83
C ALA A 14 5.70 12.43 2.12
N VAL A 15 5.84 13.46 1.27
CA VAL A 15 6.97 14.41 1.34
C VAL A 15 6.61 15.78 1.95
N GLY A 16 5.34 16.17 1.93
CA GLY A 16 4.87 17.48 2.37
C GLY A 16 4.98 18.56 1.29
N SER A 17 4.13 19.58 1.41
CA SER A 17 3.99 20.64 0.39
C SER A 17 5.26 21.45 0.16
N ASP A 18 6.06 21.69 1.20
CA ASP A 18 7.33 22.41 1.09
C ASP A 18 8.36 21.64 0.26
N ALA A 19 8.46 20.32 0.48
CA ALA A 19 9.35 19.47 -0.30
C ALA A 19 8.90 19.39 -1.77
N GLN A 20 7.60 19.24 -2.00
CA GLN A 20 7.04 19.24 -3.36
C GLN A 20 7.25 20.57 -4.08
N THR A 21 7.15 21.69 -3.35
CA THR A 21 7.46 23.02 -3.89
C THR A 21 8.93 23.11 -4.31
N LYS A 22 9.87 22.64 -3.47
CA LYS A 22 11.30 22.63 -3.83
C LYS A 22 11.55 21.75 -5.07
N LEU A 23 10.95 20.56 -5.14
CA LEU A 23 11.02 19.69 -6.31
C LEU A 23 10.54 20.42 -7.58
N SER A 24 9.36 21.04 -7.53
CA SER A 24 8.76 21.75 -8.68
C SER A 24 9.58 22.94 -9.21
N ASN A 25 10.61 23.38 -8.48
CA ASN A 25 11.53 24.43 -8.91
C ASN A 25 12.93 23.90 -9.25
N ALA A 26 13.21 22.62 -8.99
CA ALA A 26 14.54 22.02 -9.10
C ALA A 26 14.94 21.69 -10.54
N SER A 27 16.22 21.86 -10.84
CA SER A 27 16.82 21.45 -12.11
C SER A 27 17.85 20.36 -11.86
N VAL A 28 17.81 19.28 -12.62
CA VAL A 28 18.71 18.12 -12.45
C VAL A 28 19.50 17.88 -13.73
N ILE A 29 20.79 17.56 -13.59
CA ILE A 29 21.60 17.05 -14.70
C ILE A 29 21.80 15.56 -14.48
N LEU A 30 21.48 14.75 -15.49
CA LEU A 30 21.67 13.30 -15.49
C LEU A 30 22.63 12.89 -16.62
N ILE A 31 23.75 12.29 -16.25
CA ILE A 31 24.80 11.83 -17.15
C ILE A 31 24.75 10.31 -17.27
N GLY A 32 24.51 9.82 -18.48
CA GLY A 32 24.33 8.42 -18.81
C GLY A 32 22.85 8.02 -18.89
N LEU A 33 22.47 7.37 -19.99
CA LEU A 33 21.10 6.97 -20.34
C LEU A 33 21.05 5.52 -20.84
N SER A 34 21.85 4.64 -20.22
CA SER A 34 21.56 3.20 -20.20
C SER A 34 20.22 2.94 -19.48
N GLY A 35 19.83 1.68 -19.30
CA GLY A 35 18.60 1.34 -18.56
C GLY A 35 18.52 1.99 -17.17
N LEU A 36 19.63 2.03 -16.42
CA LEU A 36 19.69 2.68 -15.11
C LEU A 36 19.41 4.18 -15.19
N GLY A 37 20.01 4.88 -16.15
CA GLY A 37 19.76 6.30 -16.37
C GLY A 37 18.31 6.58 -16.72
N VAL A 38 17.71 5.75 -17.58
CA VAL A 38 16.29 5.89 -17.96
C VAL A 38 15.36 5.65 -16.78
N GLU A 39 15.64 4.68 -15.92
CA GLU A 39 14.87 4.43 -14.70
C GLU A 39 14.98 5.61 -13.72
N VAL A 40 16.18 6.17 -13.51
CA VAL A 40 16.37 7.39 -12.69
C VAL A 40 15.59 8.55 -13.28
N ALA A 41 15.69 8.79 -14.59
CA ALA A 41 15.00 9.87 -15.27
C ALA A 41 13.48 9.75 -15.17
N LYS A 42 12.92 8.54 -15.35
CA LYS A 42 11.49 8.24 -15.19
C LYS A 42 11.01 8.66 -13.81
N ASN A 43 11.71 8.23 -12.76
CA ASN A 43 11.36 8.58 -11.39
C ASN A 43 11.47 10.09 -11.14
N LEU A 44 12.54 10.76 -11.60
CA LEU A 44 12.72 12.21 -11.44
C LEU A 44 11.61 13.04 -12.12
N VAL A 45 11.19 12.65 -13.32
CA VAL A 45 10.12 13.32 -14.06
C VAL A 45 8.77 13.15 -13.34
N LEU A 46 8.53 11.96 -12.79
CA LEU A 46 7.28 11.63 -12.09
C LEU A 46 7.19 12.22 -10.68
N ILE A 47 8.31 12.43 -9.97
CA ILE A 47 8.30 13.20 -8.71
C ILE A 47 8.07 14.70 -8.94
N GLY A 48 8.17 15.17 -10.19
CA GLY A 48 7.79 16.53 -10.57
C GLY A 48 8.87 17.58 -10.40
N ILE A 49 10.09 17.32 -10.90
CA ILE A 49 11.12 18.36 -11.03
C ILE A 49 10.77 19.39 -12.13
N ASN A 50 11.38 20.57 -12.10
CA ASN A 50 11.13 21.60 -13.12
C ASN A 50 11.84 21.29 -14.45
N ARG A 51 13.11 20.90 -14.38
CA ARG A 51 13.97 20.69 -15.54
C ARG A 51 14.86 19.48 -15.36
N LEU A 52 15.00 18.67 -16.41
CA LEU A 52 15.96 17.58 -16.50
C LEU A 52 16.83 17.75 -17.74
N THR A 53 18.14 17.89 -17.53
CA THR A 53 19.15 17.90 -18.59
C THR A 53 19.72 16.50 -18.75
N LEU A 54 19.57 15.92 -19.93
CA LEU A 54 19.96 14.57 -20.31
C LEU A 54 21.28 14.64 -21.06
N VAL A 55 22.32 13.97 -20.55
CA VAL A 55 23.68 13.98 -21.12
C VAL A 55 24.11 12.56 -21.45
N ASP A 56 24.15 12.21 -22.73
CA ASP A 56 24.69 10.93 -23.20
C ASP A 56 25.07 11.03 -24.68
N LYS A 57 26.32 10.70 -25.01
CA LYS A 57 26.83 10.65 -26.38
C LYS A 57 26.52 9.35 -27.13
N GLY A 58 26.03 8.34 -26.39
CA GLY A 58 25.79 6.98 -26.83
C GLY A 58 24.56 6.81 -27.72
N TYR A 59 24.54 5.67 -28.38
CA TYR A 59 23.47 5.24 -29.27
C TYR A 59 22.79 4.02 -28.68
N ILE A 60 21.50 3.85 -29.01
CA ILE A 60 20.76 2.64 -28.67
C ILE A 60 21.45 1.46 -29.32
N SER A 61 21.92 0.54 -28.48
CA SER A 61 22.42 -0.77 -28.86
C SER A 61 21.36 -1.83 -28.62
N ARG A 62 21.63 -3.06 -29.05
CA ARG A 62 20.78 -4.20 -28.72
C ARG A 62 20.80 -4.53 -27.21
N GLU A 63 21.92 -4.28 -26.53
CA GLU A 63 22.03 -4.45 -25.07
C GLU A 63 21.14 -3.48 -24.31
N ASP A 64 20.99 -2.24 -24.81
CA ASP A 64 20.11 -1.25 -24.18
C ASP A 64 18.66 -1.73 -24.12
N LEU A 65 18.21 -2.57 -25.06
CA LEU A 65 16.82 -3.08 -25.10
C LEU A 65 16.47 -4.02 -23.94
N SER A 66 17.46 -4.53 -23.21
CA SER A 66 17.25 -5.39 -22.04
C SER A 66 16.70 -4.62 -20.84
N THR A 67 17.02 -3.33 -20.71
CA THR A 67 16.67 -2.53 -19.53
C THR A 67 16.12 -1.13 -19.85
N ASN A 68 16.32 -0.62 -21.06
CA ASN A 68 15.76 0.65 -21.53
C ASN A 68 14.35 0.45 -22.11
N PHE A 69 13.33 0.60 -21.25
CA PHE A 69 11.92 0.39 -21.60
C PHE A 69 11.32 1.45 -22.56
N PHE A 70 12.04 2.53 -22.88
CA PHE A 70 11.64 3.48 -23.93
C PHE A 70 12.18 3.11 -25.32
N ALA A 71 13.19 2.27 -25.39
CA ALA A 71 13.82 1.84 -26.63
C ALA A 71 13.02 0.72 -27.31
N ARG A 72 13.13 0.65 -28.64
CA ARG A 72 12.56 -0.39 -29.49
C ARG A 72 13.65 -0.91 -30.42
N GLU A 73 13.44 -2.08 -31.03
CA GLU A 73 14.40 -2.61 -32.02
C GLU A 73 14.63 -1.63 -33.19
N SER A 74 13.58 -0.92 -33.62
CA SER A 74 13.66 0.12 -34.66
C SER A 74 14.44 1.37 -34.27
N ASP A 75 14.80 1.51 -32.98
CA ASP A 75 15.55 2.65 -32.46
C ASP A 75 17.06 2.38 -32.36
N ILE A 76 17.52 1.15 -32.65
CA ILE A 76 18.96 0.82 -32.69
C ILE A 76 19.70 1.78 -33.63
N GLY A 77 20.81 2.33 -33.15
CA GLY A 77 21.62 3.32 -33.86
C GLY A 77 21.13 4.78 -33.74
N LYS A 78 20.00 5.04 -33.08
CA LYS A 78 19.57 6.41 -32.71
C LYS A 78 20.20 6.82 -31.38
N LYS A 79 20.24 8.13 -31.11
CA LYS A 79 20.79 8.67 -29.85
C LYS A 79 19.92 8.27 -28.66
N ARG A 80 20.56 7.88 -27.55
CA ARG A 80 19.86 7.52 -26.30
C ARG A 80 19.06 8.70 -25.73
N THR A 81 19.62 9.91 -25.81
CA THR A 81 18.97 11.17 -25.38
C THR A 81 17.66 11.43 -26.09
N ASP A 82 17.58 11.21 -27.41
CA ASP A 82 16.36 11.44 -28.20
C ASP A 82 15.25 10.47 -27.79
N ILE A 83 15.58 9.20 -27.60
CA ILE A 83 14.64 8.15 -27.18
C ILE A 83 14.14 8.40 -25.76
N ALA A 84 15.05 8.73 -24.83
CA ALA A 84 14.69 9.09 -23.46
C ALA A 84 13.81 10.34 -23.44
N SER A 85 14.16 11.40 -24.18
CA SER A 85 13.38 12.65 -24.24
C SER A 85 11.95 12.41 -24.71
N ARG A 86 11.76 11.58 -25.74
CA ARG A 86 10.45 11.19 -26.25
C ARG A 86 9.62 10.52 -25.16
N GLY A 87 10.15 9.46 -24.55
CA GLY A 87 9.42 8.70 -23.53
C GLY A 87 9.11 9.51 -22.27
N LEU A 88 10.07 10.27 -21.78
CA LEU A 88 9.93 11.11 -20.58
C LEU A 88 8.95 12.27 -20.79
N GLY A 89 8.95 12.88 -21.98
CA GLY A 89 8.07 14.01 -22.30
C GLY A 89 6.59 13.62 -22.28
N GLU A 90 6.28 12.36 -22.57
CA GLU A 90 4.92 11.83 -22.46
C GLU A 90 4.48 11.54 -21.02
N LEU A 91 5.42 11.21 -20.11
CA LEU A 91 5.11 10.90 -18.72
C LEU A 91 4.63 12.13 -17.97
N ASN A 92 5.33 13.24 -18.15
CA ASN A 92 4.97 14.49 -17.50
C ASN A 92 5.36 15.70 -18.35
N PRO A 93 4.41 16.23 -19.16
CA PRO A 93 4.65 17.35 -20.06
C PRO A 93 5.05 18.66 -19.36
N THR A 94 4.90 18.77 -18.04
CA THR A 94 5.28 19.98 -17.29
C THR A 94 6.78 20.06 -17.03
N VAL A 95 7.51 18.95 -17.14
CA VAL A 95 8.96 18.90 -16.92
C VAL A 95 9.70 19.32 -18.18
N LYS A 96 10.59 20.32 -18.06
CA LYS A 96 11.39 20.80 -19.18
C LYS A 96 12.56 19.84 -19.44
N LEU A 97 12.55 19.18 -20.58
CA LEU A 97 13.62 18.29 -21.02
C LEU A 97 14.61 19.04 -21.91
N GLU A 98 15.90 18.86 -21.64
CA GLU A 98 17.00 19.41 -22.43
C GLU A 98 18.00 18.30 -22.71
N SER A 99 18.48 18.18 -23.94
CA SER A 99 19.34 17.06 -24.36
C SER A 99 20.67 17.56 -24.89
N LEU A 100 21.75 17.05 -24.30
CA LEU A 100 23.13 17.25 -24.73
C LEU A 100 23.63 15.93 -25.34
N SER A 101 23.20 15.66 -26.58
CA SER A 101 23.39 14.39 -27.31
C SER A 101 24.81 14.09 -27.77
N ASP A 102 25.68 15.09 -27.77
CA ASP A 102 27.07 14.99 -28.23
C ASP A 102 28.05 15.40 -27.13
N SER A 103 27.59 15.43 -25.89
CA SER A 103 28.37 15.78 -24.70
C SER A 103 28.57 14.55 -23.81
N ASP A 104 29.72 14.48 -23.17
CA ASP A 104 30.01 13.57 -22.05
C ASP A 104 30.34 14.37 -20.79
N ILE A 105 30.79 13.67 -19.74
CA ILE A 105 31.12 14.24 -18.43
C ILE A 105 32.07 15.45 -18.48
N GLU A 106 32.98 15.49 -19.46
CA GLU A 106 34.01 16.52 -19.61
C GLU A 106 33.49 17.80 -20.29
N ASP A 107 32.38 17.71 -21.01
CA ASP A 107 31.83 18.79 -21.82
C ASP A 107 30.85 19.68 -21.04
N ILE A 108 30.50 19.29 -19.81
CA ILE A 108 29.51 20.00 -19.00
C ILE A 108 30.12 21.29 -18.46
N SER A 109 29.56 22.42 -18.89
CA SER A 109 30.02 23.73 -18.47
C SER A 109 29.73 24.01 -16.98
N ILE A 110 30.61 24.80 -16.36
CA ILE A 110 30.41 25.27 -14.97
C ILE A 110 29.12 26.09 -14.86
N ASP A 111 28.76 26.85 -15.89
CA ASP A 111 27.54 27.65 -15.89
C ASP A 111 26.28 26.77 -15.87
N THR A 112 26.30 25.64 -16.59
CA THR A 112 25.22 24.62 -16.51
C THR A 112 25.12 24.04 -15.09
N ILE A 113 26.25 23.71 -14.45
CA ILE A 113 26.30 23.19 -13.08
C ILE A 113 25.77 24.22 -12.06
N ARG A 114 26.06 25.51 -12.25
CA ARG A 114 25.56 26.57 -11.35
C ARG A 114 24.04 26.70 -11.34
N LEU A 115 23.39 26.34 -12.45
CA LEU A 115 21.93 26.42 -12.61
C LEU A 115 21.19 25.19 -12.08
N CYS A 116 21.86 24.05 -11.88
CA CYS A 116 21.21 22.86 -11.35
C CYS A 116 21.15 22.84 -9.81
N SER A 117 20.29 21.99 -9.27
CA SER A 117 20.22 21.62 -7.86
C SER A 117 21.16 20.45 -7.57
N ILE A 118 21.21 19.48 -8.47
CA ILE A 118 21.96 18.23 -8.30
C ILE A 118 22.46 17.69 -9.64
N VAL A 119 23.62 17.03 -9.62
CA VAL A 119 24.20 16.29 -10.75
C VAL A 119 24.24 14.80 -10.41
N ILE A 120 23.72 13.98 -11.32
CA ILE A 120 23.67 12.53 -11.18
C ILE A 120 24.47 11.90 -12.31
N VAL A 121 25.33 10.94 -11.97
CA VAL A 121 26.17 10.21 -12.93
C VAL A 121 25.86 8.72 -12.80
N VAL A 122 25.56 8.05 -13.91
CA VAL A 122 25.28 6.60 -13.91
C VAL A 122 26.22 5.85 -14.85
N ASN A 123 26.62 4.64 -14.44
CA ASN A 123 27.47 3.70 -15.20
C ASN A 123 28.75 4.33 -15.76
N LYS A 124 29.39 5.21 -14.97
CA LYS A 124 30.73 5.74 -15.23
C LYS A 124 31.62 5.37 -14.06
N ALA A 125 32.80 4.80 -14.35
CA ALA A 125 33.73 4.35 -13.32
C ALA A 125 34.05 5.44 -12.31
N PHE A 126 33.70 5.23 -11.04
CA PHE A 126 33.89 6.19 -9.96
C PHE A 126 35.35 6.52 -9.70
N SER A 127 36.27 5.62 -10.04
CA SER A 127 37.70 5.85 -9.88
C SER A 127 38.32 6.63 -11.04
N SER A 128 37.54 7.00 -12.06
CA SER A 128 38.06 7.75 -13.21
C SER A 128 38.35 9.20 -12.84
N THR A 129 39.42 9.75 -13.41
CA THR A 129 39.84 11.13 -13.17
C THR A 129 38.75 12.14 -13.52
N SER A 130 37.97 11.89 -14.58
CA SER A 130 36.91 12.78 -15.04
C SER A 130 35.73 12.85 -14.06
N VAL A 131 35.35 11.71 -13.45
CA VAL A 131 34.29 11.68 -12.42
C VAL A 131 34.73 12.36 -11.14
N VAL A 132 35.95 12.10 -10.66
CA VAL A 132 36.51 12.76 -9.47
C VAL A 132 36.60 14.28 -9.68
N ARG A 133 37.08 14.71 -10.86
CA ARG A 133 37.13 16.13 -11.23
C ARG A 133 35.73 16.75 -11.23
N LEU A 134 34.73 16.07 -11.80
CA LEU A 134 33.36 16.58 -11.82
C LEU A 134 32.80 16.71 -10.39
N ASN A 135 32.97 15.70 -9.52
CA ASN A 135 32.52 15.79 -8.12
C ASN A 135 33.13 17.02 -7.42
N ASN A 136 34.43 17.27 -7.58
CA ASN A 136 35.09 18.45 -7.02
C ASN A 136 34.53 19.78 -7.58
N ILE A 137 34.24 19.86 -8.88
CA ILE A 137 33.62 21.03 -9.51
C ILE A 137 32.20 21.27 -8.97
N VAL A 138 31.37 20.24 -8.93
CA VAL A 138 29.98 20.28 -8.43
C VAL A 138 29.96 20.73 -6.97
N ARG A 139 30.82 20.12 -6.14
CA ARG A 139 30.99 20.45 -4.72
C ARG A 139 31.44 21.90 -4.52
N SER A 140 32.40 22.40 -5.31
CA SER A 140 32.89 23.78 -5.20
C SER A 140 31.84 24.84 -5.54
N ASN A 141 30.79 24.46 -6.28
CA ASN A 141 29.64 25.32 -6.59
C ASN A 141 28.45 25.09 -5.63
N GLY A 142 28.64 24.35 -4.54
CA GLY A 142 27.61 24.11 -3.52
C GLY A 142 26.42 23.29 -4.02
N LYS A 143 26.64 22.41 -5.00
CA LYS A 143 25.61 21.56 -5.59
C LYS A 143 25.72 20.12 -5.10
N GLY A 144 24.61 19.39 -5.09
CA GLY A 144 24.63 17.97 -4.75
C GLY A 144 25.16 17.10 -5.88
N PHE A 145 25.81 16.00 -5.53
CA PHE A 145 26.35 15.02 -6.46
C PHE A 145 25.92 13.62 -6.06
N ILE A 146 25.42 12.84 -7.02
CA ILE A 146 25.15 11.41 -6.85
C ILE A 146 25.85 10.66 -7.99
N LEU A 147 26.45 9.53 -7.66
CA LEU A 147 27.07 8.63 -8.61
C LEU A 147 26.56 7.22 -8.37
N ALA A 148 26.27 6.49 -9.44
CA ALA A 148 25.90 5.09 -9.33
C ALA A 148 26.44 4.25 -10.48
N GLU A 149 26.68 2.98 -10.22
CA GLU A 149 27.06 2.01 -11.24
C GLU A 149 26.28 0.71 -11.02
N ASN A 150 25.90 0.05 -12.10
CA ASN A 150 25.30 -1.28 -12.11
C ASN A 150 26.14 -2.21 -13.01
N TYR A 151 26.64 -3.30 -12.45
CA TYR A 151 27.37 -4.35 -13.16
C TYR A 151 26.80 -5.72 -12.78
N GLY A 152 26.13 -6.37 -13.74
CA GLY A 152 25.50 -7.68 -13.53
C GLY A 152 24.40 -7.60 -12.49
N VAL A 153 24.65 -8.26 -11.35
CA VAL A 153 23.73 -8.34 -10.20
C VAL A 153 24.18 -7.49 -9.01
N SER A 154 25.14 -6.59 -9.23
CA SER A 154 25.74 -5.73 -8.20
C SER A 154 25.63 -4.25 -8.58
N GLY A 155 25.47 -3.39 -7.58
CA GLY A 155 25.43 -1.96 -7.75
C GLY A 155 26.12 -1.19 -6.63
N VAL A 156 26.54 0.03 -6.96
CA VAL A 156 27.07 1.00 -6.01
C VAL A 156 26.36 2.33 -6.17
N VAL A 157 26.08 3.01 -5.06
CA VAL A 157 25.61 4.39 -5.01
C VAL A 157 26.56 5.19 -4.11
N PHE A 158 26.95 6.39 -4.55
CA PHE A 158 27.74 7.35 -3.80
C PHE A 158 27.01 8.69 -3.74
N VAL A 159 26.93 9.27 -2.54
CA VAL A 159 26.26 10.56 -2.29
C VAL A 159 27.23 11.58 -1.68
N ASP A 160 27.24 12.78 -2.26
CA ASP A 160 27.96 13.96 -1.75
C ASP A 160 27.08 15.21 -1.88
N PHE A 161 26.51 15.68 -0.77
CA PHE A 161 25.73 16.92 -0.70
C PHE A 161 26.50 18.09 -0.06
N GLY A 162 27.84 17.98 -0.01
CA GLY A 162 28.71 19.03 0.50
C GLY A 162 28.99 18.94 2.00
N PRO A 163 29.81 19.85 2.54
CA PRO A 163 30.29 19.78 3.92
C PRO A 163 29.27 20.18 4.99
N ALA A 164 28.14 20.78 4.60
CA ALA A 164 27.12 21.28 5.52
C ALA A 164 25.73 21.24 4.88
N PHE A 165 25.18 20.02 4.72
CA PHE A 165 23.85 19.79 4.18
C PHE A 165 22.79 19.78 5.29
N LYS A 166 21.75 20.60 5.15
CA LYS A 166 20.69 20.75 6.16
C LYS A 166 19.52 19.81 5.88
N VAL A 167 19.12 19.04 6.89
CA VAL A 167 17.96 18.17 6.88
C VAL A 167 16.96 18.66 7.93
N ILE A 168 15.77 19.06 7.48
CA ILE A 168 14.73 19.65 8.34
C ILE A 168 13.89 18.56 9.01
N ASP A 169 13.68 17.45 8.31
CA ASP A 169 12.83 16.34 8.73
C ASP A 169 13.51 15.02 8.35
N PRO A 170 14.22 14.35 9.28
CA PRO A 170 15.09 13.23 8.95
C PRO A 170 14.37 11.92 8.62
N ASN A 171 13.09 11.78 8.98
CA ASN A 171 12.37 10.49 8.85
C ASN A 171 10.95 10.61 8.29
N GLY A 172 10.36 11.81 8.20
CA GLY A 172 8.99 11.98 7.69
C GLY A 172 7.89 11.70 8.71
N GLU A 173 8.24 11.20 9.89
CA GLU A 173 7.28 10.83 10.92
C GLU A 173 6.69 12.06 11.59
N THR A 174 5.39 12.09 11.84
CA THR A 174 4.75 13.19 12.57
C THR A 174 4.68 12.90 14.06
N PHE A 175 5.11 13.85 14.90
CA PHE A 175 4.87 13.75 16.34
C PHE A 175 3.38 13.83 16.64
N GLN A 176 2.86 12.86 17.39
CA GLN A 176 1.50 12.94 17.91
C GLN A 176 1.49 13.89 19.10
N ALA A 177 0.51 14.81 19.15
CA ALA A 177 0.31 15.64 20.33
C ALA A 177 -0.19 14.78 21.49
N CYS A 178 0.46 14.90 22.64
CA CYS A 178 0.15 14.18 23.86
C CYS A 178 -0.54 15.10 24.84
N ARG A 179 -1.58 14.60 25.51
CA ARG A 179 -2.21 15.36 26.59
C ARG A 179 -1.35 15.29 27.84
N VAL A 180 -1.14 16.44 28.46
CA VAL A 180 -0.43 16.55 29.73
C VAL A 180 -1.42 16.28 30.86
N ALA A 181 -1.10 15.33 31.74
CA ALA A 181 -1.82 15.09 33.00
C ALA A 181 -1.22 15.93 34.14
N SER A 182 0.11 15.90 34.27
CA SER A 182 0.82 16.68 35.28
C SER A 182 2.22 17.08 34.79
N ILE A 183 2.76 18.15 35.38
CA ILE A 183 4.17 18.51 35.23
C ILE A 183 4.74 18.77 36.64
N GLY A 184 5.69 17.93 37.05
CA GLY A 184 6.42 18.07 38.31
C GLY A 184 7.35 19.29 38.31
N ASP A 185 7.66 19.79 39.50
CA ASP A 185 8.66 20.84 39.73
C ASP A 185 10.08 20.41 39.29
N ASP A 186 10.34 19.10 39.31
CA ASP A 186 11.52 18.45 38.74
C ASP A 186 11.57 18.41 37.21
N GLY A 187 10.50 18.86 36.54
CA GLY A 187 10.36 18.82 35.08
C GLY A 187 9.86 17.48 34.55
N ARG A 188 9.35 16.59 35.39
CA ARG A 188 8.70 15.35 34.93
C ARG A 188 7.32 15.65 34.36
N VAL A 189 7.10 15.27 33.11
CA VAL A 189 5.82 15.39 32.41
C VAL A 189 5.16 14.02 32.36
N GLU A 190 3.91 13.91 32.82
CA GLU A 190 3.11 12.70 32.71
C GLU A 190 2.00 12.89 31.66
N CYS A 191 1.87 11.92 30.77
CA CYS A 191 0.83 11.92 29.74
C CYS A 191 -0.49 11.38 30.28
N GLN A 192 -1.60 11.90 29.78
CA GLN A 192 -2.94 11.48 30.17
C GLN A 192 -3.37 10.17 29.47
N ASP A 193 -4.23 9.38 30.14
CA ASP A 193 -4.95 8.22 29.57
C ASP A 193 -4.06 7.14 28.91
N ASP A 194 -2.88 6.86 29.50
CA ASP A 194 -1.88 5.94 28.95
C ASP A 194 -1.51 6.25 27.48
N GLN A 195 -1.57 7.53 27.09
CA GLN A 195 -1.15 7.94 25.75
C GLN A 195 0.37 7.87 25.64
N LYS A 196 0.87 6.99 24.76
CA LYS A 196 2.31 6.92 24.46
C LYS A 196 2.78 8.21 23.80
N HIS A 197 3.88 8.80 24.29
CA HIS A 197 4.38 10.05 23.74
C HIS A 197 5.27 9.90 22.51
N GLY A 198 5.95 8.76 22.37
CA GLY A 198 6.80 8.49 21.20
C GLY A 198 7.94 9.51 21.01
N LEU A 199 8.41 10.08 22.12
CA LEU A 199 9.53 11.02 22.16
C LEU A 199 10.78 10.27 22.57
N GLU A 200 11.92 10.71 22.08
CA GLU A 200 13.25 10.21 22.44
C GLU A 200 14.05 11.27 23.21
N ARG A 201 15.11 10.83 23.88
CA ARG A 201 16.02 11.74 24.56
C ARG A 201 16.65 12.70 23.55
N GLY A 202 16.62 13.99 23.85
CA GLY A 202 17.15 15.04 22.97
C GLY A 202 16.13 15.61 21.99
N ASP A 203 14.92 15.05 21.89
CA ASP A 203 13.83 15.67 21.14
C ASP A 203 13.49 17.05 21.71
N VAL A 204 12.94 17.93 20.87
CA VAL A 204 12.39 19.22 21.33
C VAL A 204 10.88 19.09 21.39
N VAL A 205 10.27 19.53 22.47
CA VAL A 205 8.83 19.61 22.63
C VAL A 205 8.35 21.05 22.74
N GLU A 206 7.10 21.28 22.36
CA GLU A 206 6.39 22.54 22.53
C GLU A 206 5.10 22.29 23.30
N PHE A 207 4.86 23.06 24.35
CA PHE A 207 3.63 22.98 25.13
C PHE A 207 2.56 23.91 24.56
N CYS A 208 1.31 23.46 24.58
CA CYS A 208 0.15 24.21 24.11
C CYS A 208 -1.01 24.04 25.10
N HIS A 209 -1.85 25.07 25.23
CA HIS A 209 -3.07 25.03 26.04
C HIS A 209 -2.89 24.67 27.53
N LEU A 210 -1.69 24.87 28.10
CA LEU A 210 -1.50 24.85 29.55
C LEU A 210 -2.26 26.02 30.18
N LYS A 211 -2.95 25.75 31.28
CA LYS A 211 -3.65 26.76 32.08
C LYS A 211 -2.72 27.35 33.14
N GLU A 212 -3.22 28.34 33.87
CA GLU A 212 -2.53 28.89 35.04
C GLU A 212 -2.17 27.77 36.04
N PRO A 213 -0.99 27.81 36.69
CA PRO A 213 0.04 28.87 36.63
C PRO A 213 1.05 28.77 35.47
N LEU A 214 0.95 27.79 34.55
CA LEU A 214 1.97 27.51 33.52
C LEU A 214 1.66 28.08 32.14
N THR A 215 0.79 29.09 32.06
CA THR A 215 0.35 29.64 30.77
C THR A 215 1.51 30.27 29.97
N SER A 216 2.55 30.74 30.65
CA SER A 216 3.77 31.29 30.04
C SER A 216 4.66 30.25 29.36
N MET A 217 4.50 28.96 29.66
CA MET A 217 5.23 27.88 28.98
C MET A 217 4.64 27.53 27.61
N ASN A 218 3.42 27.98 27.31
CA ASN A 218 2.81 27.74 26.01
C ASN A 218 3.64 28.39 24.89
N GLY A 219 3.93 27.61 23.84
CA GLY A 219 4.80 28.01 22.73
C GLY A 219 6.31 27.95 23.03
N SER A 220 6.71 27.61 24.26
CA SER A 220 8.13 27.43 24.59
C SER A 220 8.65 26.11 24.04
N ARG A 221 9.85 26.14 23.44
CA ARG A 221 10.55 24.96 22.93
C ARG A 221 11.56 24.46 23.95
N ILE A 222 11.38 23.24 24.42
CA ILE A 222 12.16 22.68 25.54
C ILE A 222 12.69 21.30 25.14
N PHE A 223 13.93 20.99 25.50
CA PHE A 223 14.51 19.67 25.23
C PHE A 223 13.96 18.61 26.18
N VAL A 224 13.73 17.41 25.65
CA VAL A 224 13.51 16.19 26.41
C VAL A 224 14.85 15.76 26.98
N LYS A 225 14.96 15.82 28.30
CA LYS A 225 16.18 15.46 29.04
C LYS A 225 16.35 13.94 29.11
N ASP A 226 15.28 13.23 29.43
CA ASP A 226 15.25 11.76 29.49
C ASP A 226 13.83 11.21 29.35
N VAL A 227 13.71 9.98 28.86
CA VAL A 227 12.44 9.25 28.75
C VAL A 227 12.33 8.30 29.94
N VAL A 228 11.28 8.45 30.75
CA VAL A 228 11.12 7.65 31.98
C VAL A 228 10.31 6.39 31.73
N SER A 229 9.24 6.51 30.94
CA SER A 229 8.40 5.41 30.48
C SER A 229 7.74 5.83 29.16
N PRO A 230 7.01 4.93 28.45
CA PRO A 230 6.23 5.34 27.27
C PRO A 230 5.21 6.46 27.52
N TYR A 231 4.88 6.74 28.79
CA TYR A 231 3.83 7.67 29.21
C TYR A 231 4.39 8.87 30.00
N ALA A 232 5.70 8.93 30.24
CA ALA A 232 6.31 10.00 31.02
C ALA A 232 7.75 10.27 30.60
N PHE A 233 8.11 11.55 30.57
CA PHE A 233 9.46 12.01 30.23
C PHE A 233 9.84 13.20 31.10
N THR A 234 11.10 13.56 31.13
CA THR A 234 11.61 14.75 31.84
C THR A 234 12.07 15.79 30.83
N ILE A 235 11.78 17.06 31.11
CA ILE A 235 12.21 18.19 30.29
C ILE A 235 13.41 18.91 30.92
N ASP A 236 14.23 19.55 30.08
CA ASP A 236 15.36 20.37 30.52
C ASP A 236 14.89 21.77 30.94
N TYR A 237 13.91 21.80 31.84
CA TYR A 237 13.32 22.99 32.40
C TYR A 237 12.72 22.65 33.77
N ARG A 238 13.11 23.39 34.81
CA ARG A 238 12.48 23.28 36.13
C ARG A 238 11.24 24.14 36.18
N VAL A 239 10.14 23.54 36.61
CA VAL A 239 8.86 24.22 36.72
C VAL A 239 8.75 24.86 38.11
N PRO A 240 8.24 26.10 38.24
CA PRO A 240 8.18 26.78 39.53
C PRO A 240 7.32 26.07 40.58
N GLU A 241 6.22 25.45 40.13
CA GLU A 241 5.26 24.73 40.98
C GLU A 241 4.70 23.53 40.20
N THR A 242 4.38 22.44 40.90
CA THR A 242 3.76 21.26 40.28
C THR A 242 2.41 21.62 39.67
N TYR A 243 2.28 21.35 38.37
CA TYR A 243 1.06 21.60 37.61
C TYR A 243 0.24 20.32 37.50
N ASN A 244 -1.03 20.40 37.93
CA ASN A 244 -2.04 19.36 37.73
C ASN A 244 -3.19 19.98 36.94
N GLY A 245 -3.24 19.73 35.64
CA GLY A 245 -4.20 20.43 34.77
C GLY A 245 -4.14 19.97 33.32
N SER A 246 -5.07 20.45 32.52
CA SER A 246 -5.17 20.11 31.10
C SER A 246 -4.14 20.86 30.26
N GLY A 247 -3.56 20.20 29.26
CA GLY A 247 -2.72 20.84 28.25
C GLY A 247 -2.27 19.82 27.21
N GLN A 248 -1.44 20.27 26.28
CA GLN A 248 -0.84 19.42 25.25
C GLN A 248 0.66 19.66 25.17
N VAL A 249 1.39 18.62 24.79
CA VAL A 249 2.80 18.66 24.45
C VAL A 249 3.00 17.95 23.13
N VAL A 250 3.74 18.56 22.21
CA VAL A 250 4.00 17.98 20.89
C VAL A 250 5.48 18.11 20.55
N GLY A 251 6.06 17.02 20.02
CA GLY A 251 7.44 17.06 19.52
C GLY A 251 7.58 18.00 18.32
N LYS A 252 8.75 18.61 18.18
CA LYS A 252 9.14 19.47 17.07
C LYS A 252 10.41 18.93 16.43
N LYS A 253 10.40 18.84 15.11
CA LYS A 253 11.56 18.40 14.33
C LYS A 253 12.72 19.38 14.49
N GLN A 254 13.92 18.84 14.59
CA GLN A 254 15.16 19.62 14.65
C GLN A 254 15.86 19.59 13.30
N GLU A 255 16.46 20.73 12.93
CA GLU A 255 17.33 20.81 11.77
C GLU A 255 18.65 20.12 12.09
N ASN A 256 18.98 19.07 11.32
CA ASN A 256 20.24 18.34 11.40
C ASN A 256 21.17 18.77 10.27
N VAL A 257 22.47 18.96 10.58
CA VAL A 257 23.49 19.27 9.58
C VAL A 257 24.38 18.06 9.34
N PHE A 258 24.37 17.55 8.12
CA PHE A 258 25.18 16.44 7.66
C PHE A 258 26.43 16.95 6.93
N SER A 259 27.56 16.28 7.14
CA SER A 259 28.83 16.59 6.46
C SER A 259 29.28 15.43 5.60
N PHE A 260 29.42 15.69 4.31
CA PHE A 260 29.89 14.75 3.30
C PHE A 260 31.32 15.07 2.90
N GLU A 261 32.15 14.05 2.71
CA GLU A 261 33.48 14.19 2.11
C GLU A 261 33.42 14.06 0.58
N CYS A 262 34.37 14.67 -0.11
CA CYS A 262 34.47 14.52 -1.57
C CYS A 262 34.86 13.08 -1.95
N LEU A 263 34.51 12.70 -3.18
CA LEU A 263 34.77 11.36 -3.71
C LEU A 263 36.26 10.99 -3.60
N GLU A 264 37.16 11.91 -3.91
CA GLU A 264 38.61 11.69 -3.84
C GLU A 264 39.08 11.18 -2.46
N LYS A 265 38.55 11.74 -1.37
CA LYS A 265 38.87 11.27 0.00
C LYS A 265 38.22 9.93 0.30
N GLN A 266 36.98 9.75 -0.14
CA GLN A 266 36.20 8.54 0.08
C GLN A 266 36.72 7.34 -0.71
N LEU A 267 37.46 7.54 -1.81
CA LEU A 267 38.19 6.46 -2.49
C LEU A 267 39.39 5.93 -1.70
N LEU A 268 39.92 6.73 -0.77
CA LEU A 268 41.03 6.34 0.11
C LEU A 268 40.51 5.72 1.41
N ASN A 269 39.50 6.35 2.03
CA ASN A 269 38.89 5.91 3.29
C ASN A 269 37.35 5.94 3.15
N PRO A 270 36.73 4.89 2.60
CA PRO A 270 35.30 4.89 2.31
C PRO A 270 34.46 4.78 3.58
N THR A 271 33.42 5.61 3.69
CA THR A 271 32.31 5.40 4.62
C THR A 271 31.22 4.61 3.91
N ILE A 272 31.10 3.33 4.26
CA ILE A 272 30.17 2.39 3.62
C ILE A 272 28.95 2.15 4.51
N ILE A 273 27.77 2.30 3.92
CA ILE A 273 26.49 1.90 4.51
C ILE A 273 26.18 0.47 4.02
N PRO A 274 25.97 -0.49 4.93
CA PRO A 274 25.59 -1.84 4.55
C PRO A 274 24.19 -1.83 3.92
N ALA A 275 24.06 -2.38 2.72
CA ALA A 275 22.76 -2.59 2.07
C ALA A 275 22.00 -3.79 2.62
N ASP A 276 22.75 -4.79 3.11
CA ASP A 276 22.24 -6.00 3.73
C ASP A 276 23.08 -6.29 4.99
N PHE A 277 22.45 -6.22 6.15
CA PHE A 277 23.11 -6.48 7.43
C PHE A 277 23.59 -7.94 7.56
N MET A 278 23.04 -8.89 6.79
CA MET A 278 23.53 -10.27 6.73
C MET A 278 24.85 -10.40 5.95
N LYS A 279 25.19 -9.40 5.13
CA LYS A 279 26.41 -9.34 4.30
C LYS A 279 27.32 -8.17 4.67
N MET A 280 27.16 -7.59 5.86
CA MET A 280 27.93 -6.44 6.32
C MET A 280 29.45 -6.64 6.18
N GLN A 281 29.93 -7.86 6.44
CA GLN A 281 31.33 -8.27 6.33
C GLN A 281 31.91 -8.14 4.91
N ASP A 282 31.06 -8.18 3.88
CA ASP A 282 31.49 -8.10 2.48
C ASP A 282 31.62 -6.63 2.00
N SER A 283 31.28 -5.64 2.82
CA SER A 283 31.25 -4.22 2.43
C SER A 283 32.57 -3.72 1.82
N ASP A 284 33.69 -4.00 2.50
CA ASP A 284 35.02 -3.61 2.02
C ASP A 284 35.42 -4.41 0.77
N ALA A 285 35.04 -5.69 0.71
CA ALA A 285 35.29 -6.55 -0.44
C ALA A 285 34.52 -6.07 -1.69
N LEU A 286 33.27 -5.59 -1.53
CA LEU A 286 32.49 -4.98 -2.60
C LEU A 286 33.12 -3.67 -3.08
N HIS A 287 33.60 -2.81 -2.18
CA HIS A 287 34.34 -1.61 -2.58
C HIS A 287 35.59 -1.96 -3.39
N ALA A 288 36.38 -2.93 -2.92
CA ALA A 288 37.56 -3.41 -3.63
C ALA A 288 37.20 -4.05 -4.98
N PHE A 289 36.09 -4.80 -5.06
CA PHE A 289 35.60 -5.43 -6.29
C PHE A 289 35.33 -4.42 -7.38
N PHE A 290 34.56 -3.36 -7.11
CA PHE A 290 34.29 -2.31 -8.10
C PHE A 290 35.58 -1.60 -8.55
N ARG A 291 36.50 -1.31 -7.62
CA ARG A 291 37.82 -0.73 -7.97
C ARG A 291 38.64 -1.67 -8.86
N SER A 292 38.58 -2.97 -8.58
CA SER A 292 39.25 -3.99 -9.39
C SER A 292 38.62 -4.16 -10.77
N LEU A 293 37.30 -4.01 -10.90
CA LEU A 293 36.63 -3.92 -12.20
C LEU A 293 37.13 -2.70 -12.98
N HIS A 294 37.25 -1.53 -12.36
CA HIS A 294 37.77 -0.32 -13.02
C HIS A 294 39.21 -0.51 -13.48
N SER A 295 40.06 -1.11 -12.64
CA SER A 295 41.45 -1.46 -13.00
C SER A 295 41.52 -2.43 -14.18
N PHE A 296 40.66 -3.46 -14.18
CA PHE A 296 40.54 -4.41 -15.28
C PHE A 296 40.15 -3.71 -16.58
N ILE A 297 39.13 -2.85 -16.56
CA ILE A 297 38.67 -2.08 -17.73
C ILE A 297 39.78 -1.17 -18.23
N SER A 298 40.47 -0.45 -17.34
CA SER A 298 41.56 0.45 -17.71
C SER A 298 42.74 -0.28 -18.36
N THR A 299 42.98 -1.53 -17.99
CA THR A 299 44.10 -2.34 -18.51
C THR A 299 43.74 -3.04 -19.81
N ASN A 300 42.53 -3.60 -19.90
CA ASN A 300 42.13 -4.49 -20.99
C ASN A 300 41.22 -3.82 -22.03
N GLY A 301 40.59 -2.69 -21.71
CA GLY A 301 39.68 -1.97 -22.60
C GLY A 301 38.25 -2.53 -22.68
N TYR A 302 37.93 -3.55 -21.88
CA TYR A 302 36.61 -4.18 -21.80
C TYR A 302 36.32 -4.66 -20.37
N LEU A 303 35.05 -4.90 -20.04
CA LEU A 303 34.61 -5.54 -18.79
C LEU A 303 34.90 -7.05 -18.81
N PRO A 304 35.12 -7.74 -17.67
CA PRO A 304 35.31 -9.19 -17.66
C PRO A 304 34.23 -9.91 -18.48
N ARG A 305 34.64 -10.81 -19.39
CA ARG A 305 33.69 -11.44 -20.31
C ARG A 305 32.78 -12.43 -19.55
N PRO A 306 31.51 -12.55 -19.99
CA PRO A 306 30.57 -13.43 -19.30
C PRO A 306 31.07 -14.87 -19.21
N PHE A 307 30.95 -15.48 -18.04
CA PHE A 307 31.36 -16.88 -17.77
C PHE A 307 32.85 -17.21 -18.06
N VAL A 308 33.72 -16.20 -18.24
CA VAL A 308 35.15 -16.42 -18.48
C VAL A 308 35.94 -16.40 -17.17
N VAL A 309 36.37 -17.58 -16.72
CA VAL A 309 37.10 -17.78 -15.45
C VAL A 309 38.41 -16.99 -15.39
N SER A 310 39.18 -16.96 -16.48
CA SER A 310 40.47 -16.28 -16.51
C SER A 310 40.36 -14.77 -16.33
N ASP A 311 39.33 -14.14 -16.91
CA ASP A 311 39.05 -12.72 -16.71
C ASP A 311 38.67 -12.44 -15.24
N ALA A 312 37.80 -13.28 -14.67
CA ALA A 312 37.41 -13.18 -13.27
C ALA A 312 38.61 -13.35 -12.31
N GLU A 313 39.55 -14.25 -12.61
CA GLU A 313 40.76 -14.44 -11.81
C GLU A 313 41.64 -13.20 -11.76
N ILE A 314 41.76 -12.45 -12.85
CA ILE A 314 42.49 -11.18 -12.88
C ILE A 314 41.83 -10.16 -11.95
N VAL A 315 40.50 -10.08 -11.94
CA VAL A 315 39.75 -9.20 -11.02
C VAL A 315 40.04 -9.58 -9.57
N ILE A 316 39.95 -10.87 -9.21
CA ILE A 316 40.21 -11.35 -7.84
C ILE A 316 41.66 -11.09 -7.42
N GLN A 317 42.64 -11.30 -8.31
CA GLN A 317 44.05 -10.98 -8.03
C GLN A 317 44.23 -9.49 -7.72
N CYS A 318 43.54 -8.61 -8.46
CA CYS A 318 43.54 -7.18 -8.19
C CYS A 318 42.87 -6.86 -6.84
N MET A 319 41.75 -7.52 -6.50
CA MET A 319 41.06 -7.32 -5.22
C MET A 319 41.95 -7.67 -4.03
N LYS A 320 42.60 -8.85 -4.07
CA LYS A 320 43.53 -9.31 -3.04
C LYS A 320 44.71 -8.35 -2.82
N SER A 321 45.12 -7.64 -3.87
CA SER A 321 46.20 -6.65 -3.78
C SER A 321 45.75 -5.35 -3.09
N ASN A 322 44.44 -5.07 -3.07
CA ASN A 322 43.84 -3.85 -2.52
C ASN A 322 43.24 -4.04 -1.12
N LEU A 323 43.11 -5.28 -0.63
CA LEU A 323 42.50 -5.62 0.65
C LEU A 323 43.57 -6.04 1.67
N ASN A 324 43.55 -5.43 2.85
CA ASN A 324 44.40 -5.83 3.98
C ASN A 324 43.73 -6.99 4.74
N GLN A 325 44.08 -8.24 4.42
CA GLN A 325 43.63 -9.47 5.12
C GLN A 325 42.13 -9.48 5.49
N SER A 326 41.25 -9.42 4.50
CA SER A 326 39.82 -9.68 4.68
C SER A 326 39.45 -11.05 4.11
N ASP A 327 38.78 -11.89 4.90
CA ASP A 327 38.18 -13.15 4.45
C ASP A 327 36.93 -12.84 3.61
N PHE A 328 37.00 -13.03 2.29
CA PHE A 328 35.85 -12.97 1.40
C PHE A 328 35.77 -14.24 0.54
N SER A 329 34.56 -14.57 0.08
CA SER A 329 34.34 -15.73 -0.79
C SER A 329 34.84 -15.48 -2.21
N GLU A 330 36.02 -15.98 -2.54
CA GLU A 330 36.57 -15.87 -3.91
C GLU A 330 35.62 -16.46 -4.96
N ALA A 331 34.92 -17.54 -4.63
CA ALA A 331 33.97 -18.19 -5.52
C ALA A 331 32.82 -17.23 -5.89
N ASP A 332 32.25 -16.53 -4.91
CA ASP A 332 31.15 -15.60 -5.15
C ASP A 332 31.59 -14.39 -5.95
N PHE A 333 32.72 -13.77 -5.59
CA PHE A 333 33.23 -12.61 -6.31
C PHE A 333 33.71 -12.96 -7.74
N LYS A 334 34.18 -14.20 -7.99
CA LYS A 334 34.42 -14.68 -9.36
C LYS A 334 33.12 -14.71 -10.16
N ARG A 335 32.02 -15.19 -9.56
CA ARG A 335 30.70 -15.22 -10.23
C ARG A 335 30.17 -13.80 -10.48
N LEU A 336 30.37 -12.86 -9.56
CA LEU A 336 30.06 -11.45 -9.77
C LEU A 336 30.85 -10.89 -10.97
N ALA A 337 32.16 -11.13 -11.04
CA ALA A 337 32.98 -10.71 -12.18
C ALA A 337 32.48 -11.34 -13.50
N MET A 338 32.14 -12.63 -13.49
CA MET A 338 31.63 -13.37 -14.66
C MET A 338 30.27 -12.88 -15.16
N CYS A 339 29.54 -12.06 -14.42
CA CYS A 339 28.26 -11.49 -14.88
C CYS A 339 28.32 -9.97 -15.05
N ALA A 340 29.47 -9.33 -14.85
CA ALA A 340 29.62 -7.87 -14.77
C ALA A 340 29.19 -7.12 -16.04
N GLN A 341 29.24 -7.76 -17.21
CA GLN A 341 28.73 -7.19 -18.47
C GLN A 341 27.20 -7.28 -18.64
N GLY A 342 26.53 -8.02 -17.77
CA GLY A 342 25.09 -8.18 -17.84
C GLY A 342 24.34 -7.04 -17.17
N GLU A 343 23.06 -6.93 -17.50
CA GLU A 343 22.13 -6.06 -16.79
C GLU A 343 20.80 -6.80 -16.61
N PHE A 344 20.21 -6.66 -15.42
CA PHE A 344 18.87 -7.16 -15.13
C PHE A 344 17.96 -6.01 -14.74
N ILE A 345 16.73 -6.02 -15.26
CA ILE A 345 15.76 -4.94 -15.02
C ILE A 345 15.37 -4.81 -13.55
N GLY A 346 15.41 -5.90 -12.76
CA GLY A 346 15.17 -5.87 -11.32
C GLY A 346 16.18 -5.00 -10.57
N ILE A 347 17.48 -5.22 -10.81
CA ILE A 347 18.57 -4.43 -10.22
C ILE A 347 18.48 -2.97 -10.67
N THR A 348 18.19 -2.76 -11.95
CA THR A 348 18.03 -1.43 -12.55
C THR A 348 16.89 -0.66 -11.88
N SER A 349 15.74 -1.30 -11.67
CA SER A 349 14.58 -0.72 -10.99
C SER A 349 14.87 -0.38 -9.53
N PHE A 350 15.54 -1.30 -8.81
CA PHE A 350 15.93 -1.10 -7.43
C PHE A 350 16.80 0.15 -7.25
N LEU A 351 17.91 0.21 -7.98
CA LEU A 351 18.87 1.30 -7.93
C LEU A 351 18.28 2.59 -8.48
N GLY A 352 17.51 2.55 -9.57
CA GLY A 352 16.90 3.72 -10.17
C GLY A 352 15.91 4.42 -9.24
N GLY A 353 15.09 3.65 -8.51
CA GLY A 353 14.23 4.17 -7.45
C GLY A 353 15.03 4.78 -6.29
N LEU A 354 16.09 4.10 -5.83
CA LEU A 354 16.95 4.56 -4.73
C LEU A 354 17.66 5.88 -5.08
N ILE A 355 18.30 5.96 -6.25
CA ILE A 355 19.03 7.15 -6.72
C ILE A 355 18.09 8.35 -6.89
N ALA A 356 16.92 8.14 -7.49
CA ALA A 356 15.94 9.21 -7.63
C ALA A 356 15.39 9.67 -6.26
N HIS A 357 15.28 8.74 -5.30
CA HIS A 357 14.93 9.09 -3.93
C HIS A 357 16.04 9.92 -3.25
N GLU A 358 17.31 9.53 -3.38
CA GLU A 358 18.43 10.34 -2.88
C GLU A 358 18.48 11.74 -3.53
N ALA A 359 18.17 11.84 -4.81
CA ALA A 359 18.08 13.12 -5.50
C ALA A 359 16.96 13.99 -4.91
N LEU A 360 15.81 13.40 -4.61
CA LEU A 360 14.73 14.07 -3.88
C LEU A 360 15.25 14.63 -2.55
N LYS A 361 15.96 13.82 -1.74
CA LYS A 361 16.54 14.28 -0.46
C LYS A 361 17.46 15.46 -0.65
N GLY A 362 18.41 15.35 -1.57
CA GLY A 362 19.39 16.40 -1.89
C GLY A 362 18.75 17.71 -2.36
N ILE A 363 17.61 17.64 -3.04
CA ILE A 363 16.86 18.82 -3.49
C ILE A 363 16.09 19.47 -2.34
N CYS A 364 15.39 18.68 -1.52
CA CYS A 364 14.42 19.23 -0.58
C CYS A 364 14.95 19.43 0.85
N GLY A 365 16.04 18.76 1.24
CA GLY A 365 16.50 18.73 2.63
C GLY A 365 15.52 18.01 3.56
N LYS A 366 14.74 17.07 3.02
CA LYS A 366 13.88 16.16 3.76
C LYS A 366 14.46 14.75 3.63
N PHE A 367 14.24 13.96 4.68
CA PHE A 367 14.78 12.62 4.89
C PHE A 367 16.30 12.60 5.10
N THR A 368 16.79 11.51 5.65
CA THR A 368 18.22 11.30 5.94
C THR A 368 18.91 10.75 4.69
N PRO A 369 19.86 11.47 4.06
CA PRO A 369 20.57 10.96 2.90
C PRO A 369 21.49 9.79 3.24
N LEU A 370 21.76 8.95 2.26
CA LEU A 370 22.86 7.99 2.35
C LEU A 370 24.18 8.75 2.53
N ARG A 371 24.99 8.32 3.50
CA ARG A 371 26.31 8.89 3.84
C ARG A 371 27.34 7.76 3.92
N GLN A 372 28.04 7.40 2.83
CA GLN A 372 28.09 8.01 1.50
C GLN A 372 28.08 6.95 0.40
N PHE A 373 28.91 5.90 0.53
CA PHE A 373 28.88 4.72 -0.35
C PHE A 373 27.85 3.70 0.16
N TYR A 374 27.10 3.12 -0.77
CA TYR A 374 26.13 2.05 -0.55
C TYR A 374 26.36 0.99 -1.62
N TYR A 375 26.74 -0.23 -1.20
CA TYR A 375 26.99 -1.36 -2.10
C TYR A 375 25.90 -2.41 -1.94
N PHE A 376 25.33 -2.83 -3.05
CA PHE A 376 24.29 -3.86 -3.10
C PHE A 376 24.72 -4.99 -4.05
N ASP A 377 24.44 -6.24 -3.67
CA ASP A 377 24.52 -7.37 -4.59
C ASP A 377 23.42 -8.40 -4.33
N ALA A 378 22.98 -9.04 -5.40
CA ALA A 378 21.99 -10.11 -5.39
C ALA A 378 22.61 -11.42 -5.91
N ARG A 379 23.79 -11.81 -5.40
CA ARG A 379 24.50 -13.01 -5.86
C ARG A 379 23.72 -14.31 -5.71
N GLU A 380 22.73 -14.35 -4.80
CA GLU A 380 21.80 -15.48 -4.61
C GLU A 380 20.93 -15.74 -5.85
N MET A 381 20.79 -14.75 -6.73
CA MET A 381 20.06 -14.86 -8.00
C MET A 381 20.87 -15.56 -9.10
N LEU A 382 22.20 -15.66 -8.93
CA LEU A 382 23.06 -16.18 -9.99
C LEU A 382 22.81 -17.66 -10.23
N PRO A 383 22.81 -18.10 -11.50
CA PRO A 383 22.54 -19.48 -11.86
C PRO A 383 23.61 -20.44 -11.30
N PRO A 384 23.30 -21.74 -11.17
CA PRO A 384 24.28 -22.76 -10.76
C PRO A 384 25.54 -22.77 -11.66
N HIS A 385 26.66 -23.28 -11.14
CA HIS A 385 27.99 -23.22 -11.77
C HIS A 385 28.08 -23.85 -13.18
N ASP A 386 27.15 -24.71 -13.57
CA ASP A 386 27.16 -25.43 -14.85
C ASP A 386 26.49 -24.67 -16.02
N CYS A 387 26.16 -23.38 -15.82
CA CYS A 387 25.57 -22.57 -16.87
C CYS A 387 26.61 -22.14 -17.92
N SER A 388 26.24 -22.19 -19.20
CA SER A 388 27.12 -21.84 -20.32
C SER A 388 26.50 -20.75 -21.21
N LEU A 389 27.36 -20.14 -22.04
CA LEU A 389 26.94 -19.23 -23.12
C LEU A 389 26.53 -19.95 -24.40
N GLU A 390 26.47 -21.29 -24.39
CA GLU A 390 26.03 -22.03 -25.57
C GLU A 390 24.59 -21.64 -25.90
N ASN A 391 24.35 -21.20 -27.14
CA ASN A 391 23.07 -20.71 -27.67
C ASN A 391 22.67 -19.27 -27.26
N LEU A 392 23.62 -18.38 -26.94
CA LEU A 392 23.33 -16.94 -26.88
C LEU A 392 22.68 -16.48 -28.19
N THR A 393 21.47 -15.95 -28.07
CA THR A 393 20.73 -15.41 -29.20
C THR A 393 20.89 -13.90 -29.17
N GLU A 394 21.37 -13.29 -30.26
CA GLU A 394 21.44 -11.83 -30.38
C GLU A 394 20.05 -11.21 -30.50
N ASN A 395 19.33 -11.13 -29.39
CA ASN A 395 18.02 -10.52 -29.25
C ASN A 395 18.04 -9.44 -28.16
N ARG A 396 16.88 -8.84 -27.88
CA ARG A 396 16.75 -7.76 -26.88
C ARG A 396 17.15 -8.14 -25.46
N TYR A 397 17.24 -9.44 -25.12
CA TYR A 397 17.56 -9.94 -23.78
C TYR A 397 19.05 -10.22 -23.59
N ILE A 398 19.91 -9.83 -24.54
CA ILE A 398 21.33 -10.16 -24.53
C ILE A 398 22.04 -9.74 -23.23
N ALA A 399 21.73 -8.59 -22.62
CA ALA A 399 22.36 -8.19 -21.36
C ALA A 399 21.91 -9.08 -20.19
N GLN A 400 20.65 -9.53 -20.20
CA GLN A 400 20.12 -10.49 -19.23
C GLN A 400 20.74 -11.89 -19.42
N GLN A 401 20.92 -12.33 -20.67
CA GLN A 401 21.56 -13.61 -21.00
C GLN A 401 23.02 -13.68 -20.53
N LYS A 402 23.73 -12.54 -20.44
CA LYS A 402 25.08 -12.49 -19.86
C LYS A 402 25.13 -12.80 -18.36
N ILE A 403 23.97 -12.79 -17.68
CA ILE A 403 23.82 -13.16 -16.26
C ILE A 403 23.36 -14.62 -16.15
N PHE A 404 22.32 -14.99 -16.90
CA PHE A 404 21.63 -16.28 -16.73
C PHE A 404 22.03 -17.35 -17.74
N GLY A 405 22.84 -17.01 -18.75
CA GLY A 405 23.29 -17.92 -19.80
C GLY A 405 22.15 -18.69 -20.44
N SER A 406 22.34 -20.00 -20.60
CA SER A 406 21.34 -20.93 -21.14
C SER A 406 20.04 -21.04 -20.34
N LEU A 407 19.98 -20.55 -19.10
CA LEU A 407 18.75 -20.56 -18.28
C LEU A 407 17.86 -19.34 -18.52
N ASN A 408 18.28 -18.38 -19.33
CA ASN A 408 17.47 -17.19 -19.64
C ASN A 408 16.08 -17.54 -20.22
N ASP A 409 15.98 -18.62 -21.00
CA ASP A 409 14.70 -19.06 -21.58
C ASP A 409 13.68 -19.51 -20.53
N ALA A 410 14.10 -19.73 -19.28
CA ALA A 410 13.19 -20.07 -18.20
C ALA A 410 12.18 -18.95 -17.93
N PHE A 411 12.58 -17.67 -18.07
CA PHE A 411 11.67 -16.52 -17.95
C PHE A 411 10.56 -16.57 -19.01
N PHE A 412 10.90 -16.91 -20.25
CA PHE A 412 9.97 -16.86 -21.37
C PHE A 412 8.83 -17.88 -21.25
N LYS A 413 9.05 -18.97 -20.50
CA LYS A 413 8.10 -20.08 -20.33
C LYS A 413 7.11 -19.86 -19.19
N GLN A 414 7.36 -18.86 -18.34
CA GLN A 414 6.58 -18.65 -17.12
C GLN A 414 5.11 -18.29 -17.45
N LYS A 415 4.20 -18.80 -16.63
CA LYS A 415 2.78 -18.42 -16.57
C LYS A 415 2.49 -17.72 -15.24
N TYR A 416 2.32 -16.41 -15.26
CA TYR A 416 2.15 -15.63 -14.04
C TYR A 416 0.82 -14.90 -13.98
N PHE A 417 0.29 -14.80 -12.78
CA PHE A 417 -0.87 -13.96 -12.48
C PHE A 417 -0.44 -12.73 -11.66
N ILE A 418 -0.66 -11.54 -12.23
CA ILE A 418 -0.44 -10.25 -11.58
C ILE A 418 -1.79 -9.73 -11.08
N VAL A 419 -1.92 -9.56 -9.76
CA VAL A 419 -3.15 -9.08 -9.14
C VAL A 419 -3.00 -7.61 -8.76
N GLY A 420 -3.61 -6.73 -9.54
CA GLY A 420 -3.50 -5.28 -9.45
C GLY A 420 -2.60 -4.67 -10.53
N ALA A 421 -3.10 -3.63 -11.18
CA ALA A 421 -2.45 -2.81 -12.20
C ALA A 421 -2.21 -1.37 -11.73
N GLY A 422 -2.18 -1.15 -10.40
CA GLY A 422 -1.85 0.10 -9.76
C GLY A 422 -0.35 0.47 -9.85
N ALA A 423 0.19 1.14 -8.82
CA ALA A 423 1.58 1.62 -8.82
C ALA A 423 2.57 0.45 -8.92
N LEU A 424 2.45 -0.53 -8.02
CA LEU A 424 3.26 -1.75 -8.02
C LEU A 424 3.05 -2.56 -9.32
N GLY A 425 1.79 -2.67 -9.75
CA GLY A 425 1.41 -3.39 -10.98
C GLY A 425 2.09 -2.82 -12.22
N CYS A 426 2.10 -1.50 -12.39
CA CYS A 426 2.77 -0.84 -13.52
C CYS A 426 4.28 -1.16 -13.56
N GLU A 427 4.97 -1.10 -12.42
CA GLU A 427 6.39 -1.45 -12.33
C GLU A 427 6.65 -2.94 -12.57
N LEU A 428 5.78 -3.82 -12.05
CA LEU A 428 5.86 -5.26 -12.27
C LEU A 428 5.68 -5.60 -13.74
N ILE A 429 4.62 -5.08 -14.37
CA ILE A 429 4.32 -5.31 -15.79
C ILE A 429 5.46 -4.82 -16.68
N LYS A 430 6.04 -3.64 -16.39
CA LYS A 430 7.26 -3.16 -17.06
C LYS A 430 8.41 -4.14 -16.88
N ASN A 431 8.69 -4.57 -15.65
CA ASN A 431 9.78 -5.49 -15.37
C ASN A 431 9.60 -6.85 -16.04
N PHE A 432 8.39 -7.39 -16.05
CA PHE A 432 8.05 -8.63 -16.72
C PHE A 432 8.24 -8.50 -18.24
N ALA A 433 7.77 -7.39 -18.83
CA ALA A 433 7.98 -7.09 -20.24
C ALA A 433 9.47 -7.04 -20.59
N MET A 434 10.29 -6.36 -19.78
CA MET A 434 11.74 -6.22 -20.05
C MET A 434 12.51 -7.53 -19.79
N ALA A 435 12.10 -8.32 -18.80
CA ALA A 435 12.70 -9.63 -18.51
C ALA A 435 12.23 -10.76 -19.45
N GLY A 436 11.24 -10.49 -20.29
CA GLY A 436 10.67 -11.44 -21.25
C GLY A 436 9.74 -12.48 -20.63
N VAL A 437 9.20 -12.24 -19.43
CA VAL A 437 8.36 -13.21 -18.73
C VAL A 437 7.16 -13.58 -19.61
N GLY A 438 6.96 -14.87 -19.85
CA GLY A 438 5.85 -15.36 -20.67
C GLY A 438 5.93 -15.11 -22.17
N CYS A 439 7.08 -14.71 -22.73
CA CYS A 439 7.22 -14.40 -24.17
C CYS A 439 7.30 -15.64 -25.10
N SER A 440 7.45 -16.86 -24.56
CA SER A 440 7.49 -18.08 -25.39
C SER A 440 6.09 -18.65 -25.66
N THR A 441 5.99 -19.56 -26.63
CA THR A 441 4.75 -20.29 -26.88
C THR A 441 4.34 -21.11 -25.66
N GLY A 442 3.18 -20.79 -25.08
CA GLY A 442 2.67 -21.40 -23.86
C GLY A 442 3.07 -20.68 -22.57
N GLY A 443 3.95 -19.67 -22.63
CA GLY A 443 4.11 -18.70 -21.55
C GLY A 443 3.04 -17.61 -21.63
N GLU A 444 2.64 -17.07 -20.48
CA GLU A 444 1.57 -16.07 -20.42
C GLU A 444 1.63 -15.23 -19.14
N ILE A 445 1.24 -13.96 -19.23
CA ILE A 445 0.94 -13.11 -18.08
C ILE A 445 -0.54 -12.81 -18.10
N THR A 446 -1.24 -13.12 -17.01
CA THR A 446 -2.59 -12.60 -16.78
C THR A 446 -2.50 -11.44 -15.79
N VAL A 447 -3.13 -10.30 -16.08
CA VAL A 447 -3.26 -9.18 -15.14
C VAL A 447 -4.74 -8.89 -14.88
N THR A 448 -5.13 -8.71 -13.62
CA THR A 448 -6.49 -8.26 -13.28
C THR A 448 -6.46 -7.00 -12.43
N ASP A 449 -7.37 -6.07 -12.71
CA ASP A 449 -7.63 -4.88 -11.89
C ASP A 449 -9.02 -4.33 -12.27
N MET A 450 -9.88 -4.11 -11.28
CA MET A 450 -11.25 -3.60 -11.50
C MET A 450 -11.32 -2.07 -11.62
N ASP A 451 -10.23 -1.36 -11.31
CA ASP A 451 -10.23 0.09 -11.28
C ASP A 451 -10.01 0.71 -12.67
N THR A 452 -10.42 1.97 -12.77
CA THR A 452 -10.12 2.84 -13.93
C THR A 452 -8.99 3.81 -13.61
N VAL A 453 -8.36 4.35 -14.65
CA VAL A 453 -7.26 5.32 -14.53
C VAL A 453 -7.81 6.68 -14.09
N GLU A 454 -7.25 7.20 -12.99
CA GLU A 454 -7.55 8.55 -12.50
C GLU A 454 -6.35 9.50 -12.66
N LYS A 455 -6.59 10.81 -12.62
CA LYS A 455 -5.52 11.82 -12.69
C LYS A 455 -4.50 11.69 -11.56
N SER A 456 -4.95 11.38 -10.34
CA SER A 456 -4.09 11.19 -9.16
C SER A 456 -3.11 10.01 -9.32
N ASN A 457 -3.38 9.11 -10.26
CA ASN A 457 -2.59 7.90 -10.49
C ASN A 457 -1.33 8.19 -11.31
N LEU A 458 -1.39 9.16 -12.23
CA LEU A 458 -0.36 9.44 -13.23
C LEU A 458 1.01 9.81 -12.64
N SER A 459 1.07 10.28 -11.39
CA SER A 459 2.32 10.59 -10.69
C SER A 459 3.16 9.37 -10.31
N ARG A 460 2.59 8.15 -10.38
CA ARG A 460 3.30 6.90 -9.99
C ARG A 460 2.93 5.67 -10.82
N GLN A 461 1.86 5.73 -11.61
CA GLN A 461 1.41 4.66 -12.50
C GLN A 461 1.81 5.02 -13.93
N PHE A 462 3.12 4.96 -14.20
CA PHE A 462 3.74 5.58 -15.36
C PHE A 462 3.39 4.92 -16.71
N LEU A 463 2.71 3.78 -16.71
CA LEU A 463 2.17 3.19 -17.93
C LEU A 463 1.00 4.02 -18.49
N PHE A 464 0.32 4.78 -17.65
CA PHE A 464 -0.85 5.57 -18.03
C PHE A 464 -0.50 6.99 -18.49
N ARG A 465 -1.39 7.56 -19.28
CA ARG A 465 -1.35 8.95 -19.77
C ARG A 465 -2.66 9.66 -19.45
N THR A 466 -2.67 10.98 -19.57
CA THR A 466 -3.90 11.77 -19.48
C THR A 466 -4.97 11.31 -20.47
N SER A 467 -4.59 10.77 -21.63
CA SER A 467 -5.52 10.20 -22.62
C SER A 467 -6.18 8.89 -22.17
N ASP A 468 -5.64 8.21 -21.16
CA ASP A 468 -6.14 6.93 -20.68
C ASP A 468 -7.15 7.10 -19.51
N MET A 469 -7.41 8.33 -19.04
CA MET A 469 -8.32 8.58 -17.91
C MET A 469 -9.71 8.00 -18.16
N GLY A 470 -10.24 7.29 -17.15
CA GLY A 470 -11.51 6.57 -17.23
C GLY A 470 -11.45 5.21 -17.93
N SER A 471 -10.32 4.84 -18.54
CA SER A 471 -10.11 3.50 -19.11
C SER A 471 -9.70 2.51 -18.01
N LEU A 472 -9.88 1.21 -18.24
CA LEU A 472 -9.46 0.16 -17.31
C LEU A 472 -7.94 0.14 -17.14
N LYS A 473 -7.47 0.05 -15.89
CA LYS A 473 -6.03 0.02 -15.59
C LYS A 473 -5.34 -1.20 -16.20
N SER A 474 -5.92 -2.38 -16.04
CA SER A 474 -5.35 -3.64 -16.52
C SER A 474 -5.19 -3.67 -18.04
N GLU A 475 -6.21 -3.23 -18.79
CA GLU A 475 -6.18 -3.11 -20.24
C GLU A 475 -5.10 -2.13 -20.70
N CYS A 476 -5.08 -0.91 -20.13
CA CYS A 476 -4.11 0.12 -20.49
C CYS A 476 -2.67 -0.34 -20.22
N ALA A 477 -2.44 -0.97 -19.06
CA ALA A 477 -1.14 -1.48 -18.67
C ALA A 477 -0.67 -2.59 -19.62
N ALA A 478 -1.55 -3.56 -19.94
CA ALA A 478 -1.25 -4.65 -20.87
C ALA A 478 -0.92 -4.14 -22.28
N ARG A 479 -1.69 -3.17 -22.80
CA ARG A 479 -1.41 -2.52 -24.08
C ARG A 479 -0.04 -1.85 -24.09
N LYS A 480 0.29 -1.07 -23.04
CA LYS A 480 1.57 -0.38 -22.91
C LYS A 480 2.74 -1.34 -22.76
N ALA A 481 2.54 -2.46 -22.08
CA ALA A 481 3.54 -3.53 -21.97
C ALA A 481 3.85 -4.15 -23.34
N LYS A 482 2.83 -4.44 -24.16
CA LYS A 482 3.01 -4.91 -25.54
C LYS A 482 3.70 -3.88 -26.43
N GLU A 483 3.44 -2.59 -26.22
CA GLU A 483 4.19 -1.53 -26.90
C GLU A 483 5.67 -1.58 -26.51
N MET A 484 6.03 -1.86 -25.24
CA MET A 484 7.42 -2.01 -24.76
C MET A 484 8.09 -3.29 -25.26
N ASN A 485 7.34 -4.39 -25.28
CA ASN A 485 7.79 -5.68 -25.76
C ASN A 485 6.71 -6.39 -26.58
N PRO A 486 6.82 -6.36 -27.94
CA PRO A 486 5.85 -7.01 -28.82
C PRO A 486 5.70 -8.52 -28.62
N ASP A 487 6.74 -9.19 -28.10
CA ASP A 487 6.74 -10.64 -27.86
C ASP A 487 5.95 -11.03 -26.59
N LEU A 488 5.49 -10.05 -25.80
CA LEU A 488 4.84 -10.30 -24.53
C LEU A 488 3.43 -10.89 -24.71
N ASN A 489 3.24 -12.12 -24.24
CA ASN A 489 1.92 -12.72 -24.13
C ASN A 489 1.26 -12.25 -22.83
N ILE A 490 0.46 -11.19 -22.93
CA ILE A 490 -0.29 -10.65 -21.80
C ILE A 490 -1.79 -10.57 -22.10
N THR A 491 -2.57 -11.09 -21.16
CA THR A 491 -4.03 -11.08 -21.09
C THR A 491 -4.45 -10.20 -19.92
N TRP A 492 -5.45 -9.34 -20.13
CA TRP A 492 -5.98 -8.48 -19.07
C TRP A 492 -7.42 -8.88 -18.73
N LEU A 493 -7.77 -8.69 -17.45
CA LEU A 493 -9.09 -8.91 -16.87
C LEU A 493 -9.48 -7.70 -16.03
N GLN A 494 -10.78 -7.54 -15.78
CA GLN A 494 -11.34 -6.47 -14.93
C GLN A 494 -11.96 -7.01 -13.64
N GLU A 495 -11.78 -8.31 -13.37
CA GLU A 495 -12.46 -9.01 -12.29
C GLU A 495 -11.75 -8.76 -10.95
N LYS A 496 -12.55 -8.48 -9.91
CA LYS A 496 -12.05 -8.35 -8.54
C LYS A 496 -11.79 -9.72 -7.94
N VAL A 497 -10.55 -9.98 -7.52
CA VAL A 497 -10.20 -11.22 -6.81
C VAL A 497 -11.04 -11.40 -5.54
N SER A 498 -11.96 -12.36 -5.59
CA SER A 498 -12.93 -12.65 -4.53
C SER A 498 -13.67 -13.95 -4.84
N ASP A 499 -14.40 -14.48 -3.86
CA ASP A 499 -15.22 -15.68 -4.05
C ASP A 499 -16.31 -15.50 -5.12
N GLU A 500 -16.74 -14.25 -5.39
CA GLU A 500 -17.70 -13.90 -6.45
C GLU A 500 -17.16 -14.16 -7.87
N THR A 501 -15.84 -14.28 -8.02
CA THR A 501 -15.15 -14.43 -9.32
C THR A 501 -14.49 -15.80 -9.49
N ILE A 502 -14.84 -16.77 -8.66
CA ILE A 502 -14.23 -18.11 -8.65
C ILE A 502 -14.44 -18.88 -9.96
N ASP A 503 -15.52 -18.59 -10.68
CA ASP A 503 -15.76 -19.20 -11.99
C ASP A 503 -14.78 -18.68 -13.06
N THR A 504 -14.33 -17.42 -12.92
CA THR A 504 -13.28 -16.84 -13.78
C THR A 504 -11.92 -17.38 -13.37
N PHE A 505 -11.61 -17.32 -12.07
CA PHE A 505 -10.35 -17.82 -11.50
C PHE A 505 -10.53 -19.25 -10.95
N ASN A 506 -10.95 -20.15 -11.83
CA ASN A 506 -11.28 -21.54 -11.49
C ASN A 506 -10.04 -22.45 -11.34
N ASP A 507 -10.24 -23.72 -11.00
CA ASP A 507 -9.18 -24.72 -10.80
C ASP A 507 -8.19 -24.75 -11.97
N SER A 508 -8.69 -24.77 -13.22
CA SER A 508 -7.85 -24.84 -14.41
C SER A 508 -6.97 -23.61 -14.57
N PHE A 509 -7.45 -22.42 -14.17
CA PHE A 509 -6.64 -21.21 -14.19
C PHE A 509 -5.46 -21.33 -13.23
N TRP A 510 -5.72 -21.66 -11.95
CA TRP A 510 -4.68 -21.69 -10.92
C TRP A 510 -3.68 -22.83 -11.09
N GLU A 511 -4.12 -24.03 -11.47
CA GLU A 511 -3.25 -25.20 -11.66
C GLU A 511 -2.23 -25.00 -12.79
N ASN A 512 -2.50 -24.07 -13.70
CA ASN A 512 -1.62 -23.75 -14.82
C ASN A 512 -0.60 -22.65 -14.49
N LEU A 513 -0.62 -22.04 -13.31
CA LEU A 513 0.29 -20.95 -12.95
C LEU A 513 1.63 -21.47 -12.42
N ASP A 514 2.72 -20.81 -12.82
CA ASP A 514 4.04 -20.99 -12.24
C ASP A 514 4.26 -20.11 -11.00
N GLY A 515 3.53 -18.99 -10.91
CA GLY A 515 3.60 -18.07 -9.78
C GLY A 515 2.60 -16.92 -9.84
N VAL A 516 2.46 -16.23 -8.73
CA VAL A 516 1.56 -15.08 -8.53
C VAL A 516 2.35 -13.91 -7.96
N CYS A 517 2.09 -12.70 -8.47
CA CYS A 517 2.59 -11.47 -7.86
C CYS A 517 1.42 -10.56 -7.50
N THR A 518 1.32 -10.16 -6.23
CA THR A 518 0.30 -9.22 -5.78
C THR A 518 0.83 -7.79 -5.78
N ALA A 519 -0.03 -6.88 -6.24
CA ALA A 519 0.15 -5.44 -6.33
C ALA A 519 -1.04 -4.72 -5.71
N LEU A 520 -1.51 -5.24 -4.57
CA LEU A 520 -2.76 -4.88 -3.90
C LEU A 520 -2.58 -3.74 -2.90
N ASP A 521 -3.66 -3.09 -2.51
CA ASP A 521 -3.68 -1.98 -1.54
C ASP A 521 -4.47 -2.29 -0.27
N ASN A 522 -5.05 -3.50 -0.17
CA ASN A 522 -5.87 -3.92 0.96
C ASN A 522 -5.51 -5.35 1.42
N ILE A 523 -5.62 -5.58 2.73
CA ILE A 523 -5.23 -6.85 3.38
C ILE A 523 -6.17 -7.99 2.97
N GLN A 524 -7.48 -7.72 2.86
CA GLN A 524 -8.48 -8.74 2.54
C GLN A 524 -8.20 -9.43 1.19
N SER A 525 -7.91 -8.66 0.14
CA SER A 525 -7.58 -9.22 -1.17
C SER A 525 -6.27 -10.00 -1.14
N ARG A 526 -5.28 -9.55 -0.35
CA ARG A 526 -4.01 -10.28 -0.15
C ARG A 526 -4.25 -11.64 0.49
N GLN A 527 -5.00 -11.68 1.58
CA GLN A 527 -5.38 -12.91 2.28
C GLN A 527 -6.17 -13.86 1.38
N TRP A 528 -7.07 -13.33 0.55
CA TRP A 528 -7.81 -14.15 -0.41
C TRP A 528 -6.86 -14.79 -1.44
N VAL A 529 -5.99 -14.01 -2.08
CA VAL A 529 -5.02 -14.54 -3.06
C VAL A 529 -4.06 -15.53 -2.40
N ASP A 530 -3.54 -15.22 -1.21
CA ASP A 530 -2.69 -16.11 -0.42
C ASP A 530 -3.38 -17.44 -0.13
N SER A 531 -4.66 -17.41 0.28
CA SER A 531 -5.44 -18.63 0.51
C SER A 531 -5.53 -19.51 -0.75
N ARG A 532 -5.67 -18.89 -1.94
CA ARG A 532 -5.68 -19.60 -3.22
C ARG A 532 -4.30 -20.14 -3.59
N CYS A 533 -3.23 -19.38 -3.35
CA CYS A 533 -1.85 -19.84 -3.53
C CYS A 533 -1.51 -21.05 -2.64
N VAL A 534 -1.93 -21.03 -1.36
CA VAL A 534 -1.83 -22.20 -0.45
C VAL A 534 -2.65 -23.37 -1.00
N TYR A 535 -3.89 -23.10 -1.40
CA TYR A 535 -4.81 -24.10 -1.93
C TYR A 535 -4.32 -24.77 -3.21
N TYR A 536 -3.71 -24.04 -4.15
CA TYR A 536 -3.20 -24.61 -5.41
C TYR A 536 -1.70 -24.93 -5.37
N ARG A 537 -1.03 -24.67 -4.23
CA ARG A 537 0.43 -24.81 -4.08
C ARG A 537 1.20 -24.03 -5.16
N VAL A 538 0.79 -22.77 -5.35
CA VAL A 538 1.41 -21.83 -6.31
C VAL A 538 2.29 -20.85 -5.52
N PRO A 539 3.55 -20.61 -5.92
CA PRO A 539 4.39 -19.58 -5.33
C PRO A 539 3.75 -18.19 -5.41
N LEU A 540 3.88 -17.41 -4.34
CA LEU A 540 3.38 -16.04 -4.25
C LEU A 540 4.53 -15.10 -3.88
N ILE A 541 4.65 -13.98 -4.59
CA ILE A 541 5.48 -12.85 -4.16
C ILE A 541 4.56 -11.66 -3.89
N ASP A 542 4.39 -11.30 -2.61
CA ASP A 542 3.64 -10.12 -2.19
C ASP A 542 4.54 -8.91 -2.00
N SER A 543 3.99 -7.73 -2.27
CA SER A 543 4.65 -6.46 -1.95
C SER A 543 3.66 -5.38 -1.52
N GLY A 544 4.16 -4.44 -0.71
CA GLY A 544 3.40 -3.31 -0.18
C GLY A 544 4.25 -2.05 -0.07
N THR A 545 3.60 -0.89 -0.13
CA THR A 545 4.26 0.43 0.01
C THR A 545 3.42 1.37 0.86
N MET A 546 4.08 2.17 1.69
CA MET A 546 3.48 3.28 2.42
C MET A 546 4.49 4.44 2.46
N GLY A 547 4.26 5.47 1.64
CA GLY A 547 5.18 6.60 1.48
C GLY A 547 6.58 6.15 1.06
N SER A 548 7.57 6.38 1.93
CA SER A 548 8.97 5.98 1.73
C SER A 548 9.28 4.54 2.16
N SER A 549 8.34 3.88 2.83
CA SER A 549 8.49 2.52 3.34
C SER A 549 7.88 1.49 2.40
N ALA A 550 8.47 0.30 2.35
CA ALA A 550 7.95 -0.82 1.58
C ALA A 550 8.45 -2.16 2.12
N ASN A 551 7.74 -3.23 1.76
CA ASN A 551 8.16 -4.59 2.04
C ASN A 551 7.81 -5.52 0.89
N SER A 552 8.52 -6.64 0.79
CA SER A 552 8.17 -7.77 -0.06
C SER A 552 8.33 -9.07 0.71
N GLN A 553 7.40 -9.99 0.47
CA GLN A 553 7.39 -11.32 1.07
C GLN A 553 7.31 -12.38 -0.02
N VAL A 554 8.13 -13.41 0.08
CA VAL A 554 8.10 -14.57 -0.83
C VAL A 554 7.55 -15.78 -0.09
N VAL A 555 6.51 -16.37 -0.65
CA VAL A 555 5.76 -17.52 -0.14
C VAL A 555 5.96 -18.69 -1.11
N ILE A 556 6.62 -19.74 -0.64
CA ILE A 556 7.02 -20.88 -1.45
C ILE A 556 6.38 -22.15 -0.89
N PRO A 557 5.60 -22.87 -1.72
CA PRO A 557 4.97 -24.11 -1.32
C PRO A 557 5.94 -25.10 -0.69
N SER A 558 5.53 -25.66 0.45
CA SER A 558 6.29 -26.66 1.22
C SER A 558 7.62 -26.16 1.80
N LEU A 559 7.96 -24.87 1.69
CA LEU A 559 9.23 -24.32 2.18
C LEU A 559 9.05 -23.19 3.20
N THR A 560 8.09 -22.29 2.98
CA THR A 560 7.89 -21.09 3.83
C THR A 560 6.50 -21.09 4.46
N GLU A 561 6.26 -20.21 5.42
CA GLU A 561 4.89 -19.85 5.81
C GLU A 561 4.16 -19.09 4.70
N SER A 562 2.84 -18.92 4.87
CA SER A 562 1.98 -18.12 3.98
C SER A 562 1.91 -16.67 4.45
N TYR A 563 1.38 -15.76 3.62
CA TYR A 563 1.15 -14.37 4.03
C TYR A 563 0.23 -14.31 5.26
N SER A 564 -0.82 -15.14 5.29
CA SER A 564 -1.82 -15.16 6.36
C SER A 564 -1.35 -15.87 7.65
N SER A 565 -0.13 -16.41 7.69
CA SER A 565 0.44 -17.05 8.88
C SER A 565 0.88 -16.03 9.94
N SER A 566 1.16 -14.80 9.52
CA SER A 566 1.56 -13.68 10.37
C SER A 566 0.43 -12.63 10.42
N ALA A 567 0.17 -12.07 11.59
CA ALA A 567 -0.87 -11.06 11.76
C ALA A 567 -0.29 -9.65 11.72
N ASP A 568 -0.73 -8.86 10.74
CA ASP A 568 -0.48 -7.42 10.73
C ASP A 568 -1.24 -6.74 11.89
N PRO A 569 -0.70 -5.66 12.50
CA PRO A 569 -1.42 -4.90 13.51
C PRO A 569 -2.77 -4.40 12.96
N PRO A 570 -3.89 -4.64 13.67
CA PRO A 570 -5.19 -4.19 13.20
C PRO A 570 -5.25 -2.66 13.12
N GLU A 571 -6.02 -2.15 12.15
CA GLU A 571 -6.34 -0.72 12.11
C GLU A 571 -6.98 -0.30 13.44
N ARG A 572 -6.51 0.81 14.01
CA ARG A 572 -7.09 1.33 15.25
C ARG A 572 -8.50 1.86 14.98
N ALA A 573 -9.51 1.06 15.31
CA ALA A 573 -10.90 1.49 15.26
C ALA A 573 -11.17 2.55 16.34
N ILE A 574 -11.83 3.65 15.96
CA ILE A 574 -12.28 4.65 16.92
C ILE A 574 -13.52 4.10 17.63
N PRO A 575 -13.58 4.09 18.98
CA PRO A 575 -14.75 3.58 19.69
C PRO A 575 -16.03 4.31 19.27
N VAL A 576 -17.13 3.57 19.04
CA VAL A 576 -18.41 4.12 18.56
C VAL A 576 -18.93 5.25 19.47
N CYS A 577 -18.76 5.11 20.79
CA CYS A 577 -19.16 6.15 21.76
C CYS A 577 -18.37 7.47 21.57
N THR A 578 -17.09 7.38 21.18
CA THR A 578 -16.24 8.54 20.88
C THR A 578 -16.71 9.24 19.60
N LEU A 579 -17.05 8.48 18.55
CA LEU A 579 -17.59 9.06 17.31
C LEU A 579 -18.97 9.71 17.54
N LYS A 580 -19.87 9.02 18.24
CA LYS A 580 -21.26 9.45 18.45
C LYS A 580 -21.39 10.67 19.36
N ASN A 581 -20.68 10.72 20.49
CA ASN A 581 -20.96 11.71 21.54
C ASN A 581 -19.74 12.48 22.06
N PHE A 582 -18.54 11.91 21.99
CA PHE A 582 -17.36 12.48 22.67
C PHE A 582 -16.12 12.59 21.76
N PRO A 583 -16.20 13.28 20.61
CA PRO A 583 -15.05 13.51 19.76
C PRO A 583 -14.02 14.40 20.47
N THR A 584 -12.75 14.19 20.15
CA THR A 584 -11.64 14.88 20.81
C THR A 584 -10.55 15.34 19.87
N LYS A 585 -10.59 14.87 18.62
CA LYS A 585 -9.63 15.14 17.57
C LYS A 585 -10.35 15.31 16.23
N PRO A 586 -9.76 16.02 15.25
CA PRO A 586 -10.34 16.19 13.91
C PRO A 586 -10.67 14.85 13.22
N GLU A 587 -9.86 13.81 13.43
CA GLU A 587 -10.12 12.48 12.84
C GLU A 587 -11.47 11.91 13.28
N HIS A 588 -11.89 12.18 14.52
CA HIS A 588 -13.16 11.68 15.05
C HIS A 588 -14.34 12.38 14.38
N THR A 589 -14.26 13.70 14.16
CA THR A 589 -15.31 14.47 13.50
C THR A 589 -15.35 14.18 12.00
N ILE A 590 -14.21 13.92 11.37
CA ILE A 590 -14.13 13.51 9.95
C ILE A 590 -14.74 12.13 9.74
N GLN A 591 -14.40 11.14 10.58
CA GLN A 591 -14.99 9.81 10.47
C GLN A 591 -16.51 9.87 10.71
N TRP A 592 -16.96 10.62 11.73
CA TRP A 592 -18.39 10.83 11.96
C TRP A 592 -19.09 11.48 10.75
N ALA A 593 -18.48 12.48 10.13
CA ALA A 593 -19.04 13.14 8.94
C ALA A 593 -19.05 12.21 7.71
N ARG A 594 -18.07 11.32 7.58
CA ARG A 594 -18.01 10.28 6.53
C ARG A 594 -19.10 9.23 6.73
N ASP A 595 -19.36 8.82 7.98
CA ASP A 595 -20.45 7.91 8.34
C ASP A 595 -21.82 8.57 8.10
N ALA A 596 -21.94 9.87 8.39
CA ALA A 596 -23.15 10.65 8.07
C ALA A 596 -23.39 10.73 6.56
N PHE A 597 -22.35 10.93 5.75
CA PHE A 597 -22.44 10.89 4.29
C PHE A 597 -22.97 9.52 3.81
N GLU A 598 -22.35 8.43 4.28
CA GLU A 598 -22.72 7.07 3.88
C GLU A 598 -24.16 6.74 4.28
N GLY A 599 -24.53 7.09 5.51
CA GLY A 599 -25.88 6.91 6.03
C GLY A 599 -26.93 7.67 5.19
N LEU A 600 -26.71 8.96 4.95
CA LEU A 600 -27.68 9.82 4.27
C LEU A 600 -27.82 9.53 2.78
N PHE A 601 -26.71 9.37 2.06
CA PHE A 601 -26.70 9.40 0.60
C PHE A 601 -26.51 8.02 -0.05
N PHE A 602 -26.01 7.02 0.69
CA PHE A 602 -25.86 5.65 0.20
C PHE A 602 -26.86 4.70 0.85
N THR A 603 -26.75 4.47 2.16
CA THR A 603 -27.53 3.44 2.88
C THR A 603 -29.02 3.71 2.81
N LYS A 604 -29.48 4.90 3.23
CA LYS A 604 -30.90 5.23 3.23
C LYS A 604 -31.49 5.28 1.81
N ILE A 605 -30.71 5.76 0.83
CA ILE A 605 -31.14 5.84 -0.57
C ILE A 605 -31.22 4.44 -1.19
N THR A 606 -30.25 3.56 -0.94
CA THR A 606 -30.28 2.15 -1.40
C THR A 606 -31.48 1.40 -0.81
N GLN A 607 -31.74 1.58 0.48
CA GLN A 607 -32.91 0.99 1.14
C GLN A 607 -34.22 1.50 0.51
N ALA A 608 -34.33 2.80 0.27
CA ALA A 608 -35.48 3.40 -0.40
C ALA A 608 -35.65 2.92 -1.85
N GLU A 609 -34.56 2.79 -2.62
CA GLU A 609 -34.58 2.33 -4.01
C GLU A 609 -35.00 0.86 -4.11
N LYS A 610 -34.45 -0.02 -3.26
CA LYS A 610 -34.88 -1.42 -3.15
C LYS A 610 -36.34 -1.55 -2.74
N PHE A 611 -36.78 -0.76 -1.76
CA PHE A 611 -38.18 -0.78 -1.33
C PHE A 611 -39.12 -0.28 -2.43
N LEU A 612 -38.75 0.74 -3.21
CA LEU A 612 -39.58 1.27 -4.30
C LEU A 612 -39.60 0.38 -5.55
N SER A 613 -38.55 -0.41 -5.77
CA SER A 613 -38.44 -1.34 -6.92
C SER A 613 -39.24 -2.62 -6.70
N ASP A 614 -39.09 -3.29 -5.56
CA ASP A 614 -39.93 -4.43 -5.16
C ASP A 614 -40.29 -4.38 -3.65
N PRO A 615 -41.41 -3.72 -3.30
CA PRO A 615 -41.85 -3.61 -1.92
C PRO A 615 -42.16 -4.96 -1.26
N GLN A 616 -42.62 -5.97 -2.02
CA GLN A 616 -43.03 -7.25 -1.46
C GLN A 616 -41.81 -8.12 -1.13
N GLU A 617 -40.86 -8.22 -2.06
CA GLU A 617 -39.62 -8.95 -1.85
C GLU A 617 -38.78 -8.31 -0.73
N PHE A 618 -38.69 -6.98 -0.71
CA PHE A 618 -37.96 -6.25 0.34
C PHE A 618 -38.53 -6.54 1.74
N LEU A 619 -39.86 -6.51 1.89
CA LEU A 619 -40.51 -6.81 3.16
C LEU A 619 -40.33 -8.27 3.58
N GLN A 620 -40.34 -9.22 2.63
CA GLN A 620 -40.10 -10.63 2.91
C GLN A 620 -38.67 -10.88 3.41
N GLN A 621 -37.67 -10.26 2.78
CA GLN A 621 -36.27 -10.33 3.22
C GLN A 621 -36.10 -9.70 4.62
N LEU A 622 -36.75 -8.56 4.87
CA LEU A 622 -36.73 -7.87 6.16
C LEU A 622 -37.42 -8.69 7.27
N GLU A 623 -38.45 -9.48 6.94
CA GLU A 623 -39.10 -10.42 7.87
C GLU A 623 -38.22 -11.60 8.27
N MET A 624 -37.12 -11.87 7.55
CA MET A 624 -36.11 -12.86 7.92
C MET A 624 -35.01 -12.31 8.83
N ASP A 625 -34.84 -10.98 8.87
CA ASP A 625 -33.84 -10.28 9.70
C ASP A 625 -34.53 -9.43 10.80
N SER A 626 -34.70 -10.00 12.00
CA SER A 626 -35.42 -9.33 13.09
C SER A 626 -34.64 -8.22 13.80
N GLY A 627 -33.32 -8.13 13.61
CA GLY A 627 -32.46 -7.22 14.39
C GLY A 627 -32.51 -5.77 13.93
N SER A 628 -32.74 -5.52 12.65
CA SER A 628 -32.55 -4.21 12.01
C SER A 628 -33.84 -3.56 11.50
N ARG A 629 -35.00 -4.16 11.77
CA ARG A 629 -36.28 -3.74 11.20
C ARG A 629 -36.67 -2.30 11.52
N GLU A 630 -36.66 -1.96 12.82
CA GLU A 630 -37.09 -0.63 13.27
C GLU A 630 -36.23 0.48 12.67
N GLU A 631 -34.91 0.28 12.63
CA GLU A 631 -33.95 1.22 12.05
C GLU A 631 -34.20 1.43 10.55
N ILE A 632 -34.41 0.35 9.80
CA ILE A 632 -34.68 0.41 8.36
C ILE A 632 -36.00 1.17 8.08
N PHE A 633 -37.04 0.96 8.89
CA PHE A 633 -38.28 1.71 8.75
C PHE A 633 -38.13 3.20 9.08
N GLU A 634 -37.39 3.55 10.15
CA GLU A 634 -37.11 4.96 10.46
C GLU A 634 -36.29 5.63 9.37
N ASN A 635 -35.36 4.90 8.76
CA ASN A 635 -34.59 5.36 7.61
C ASN A 635 -35.49 5.67 6.40
N LEU A 636 -36.35 4.73 6.03
CA LEU A 636 -37.32 4.91 4.93
C LEU A 636 -38.26 6.10 5.19
N GLU A 637 -38.80 6.20 6.41
CA GLU A 637 -39.69 7.29 6.80
C GLU A 637 -38.99 8.65 6.69
N SER A 638 -37.73 8.74 7.17
CA SER A 638 -36.95 9.97 7.16
C SER A 638 -36.63 10.50 5.76
N ILE A 639 -36.57 9.62 4.75
CA ILE A 639 -36.23 9.96 3.36
C ILE A 639 -37.48 10.14 2.50
N LEU A 640 -38.48 9.26 2.63
CA LEU A 640 -39.63 9.23 1.73
C LEU A 640 -40.71 10.27 2.10
N ASN A 641 -40.96 10.51 3.39
CA ASN A 641 -42.02 11.43 3.81
C ASN A 641 -41.77 12.90 3.39
N ASP A 642 -40.50 13.32 3.36
CA ASP A 642 -40.07 14.67 3.00
C ASP A 642 -39.27 14.69 1.67
N ALA A 643 -39.49 13.70 0.79
CA ALA A 643 -38.71 13.56 -0.43
C ALA A 643 -38.79 14.81 -1.35
N PRO A 644 -37.64 15.40 -1.74
CA PRO A 644 -37.59 16.71 -2.37
C PRO A 644 -38.07 16.66 -3.82
N GLN A 645 -38.86 17.66 -4.23
CA GLN A 645 -39.32 17.81 -5.62
C GLN A 645 -38.54 18.89 -6.36
N THR A 646 -38.06 19.90 -5.63
CA THR A 646 -37.31 21.04 -6.15
C THR A 646 -36.01 21.23 -5.39
N PHE A 647 -35.04 21.95 -5.98
CA PHE A 647 -33.79 22.28 -5.29
C PHE A 647 -34.03 23.08 -3.99
N LYS A 648 -35.10 23.89 -3.93
CA LYS A 648 -35.51 24.60 -2.72
C LYS A 648 -35.90 23.63 -1.59
N ASP A 649 -36.50 22.49 -1.92
CA ASP A 649 -36.79 21.43 -0.94
C ASP A 649 -35.51 20.76 -0.45
N CYS A 650 -34.52 20.53 -1.33
CA CYS A 650 -33.20 20.03 -0.95
C CYS A 650 -32.49 20.98 0.04
N VAL A 651 -32.56 22.30 -0.19
CA VAL A 651 -32.02 23.31 0.75
C VAL A 651 -32.75 23.25 2.09
N LYS A 652 -34.08 23.10 2.10
CA LYS A 652 -34.87 22.93 3.32
C LYS A 652 -34.47 21.69 4.11
N MET A 653 -34.24 20.56 3.44
CA MET A 653 -33.77 19.32 4.08
C MET A 653 -32.38 19.50 4.69
N ALA A 654 -31.44 20.09 3.94
CA ALA A 654 -30.10 20.38 4.44
C ALA A 654 -30.12 21.31 5.67
N ARG A 655 -31.00 22.33 5.65
CA ARG A 655 -31.19 23.28 6.75
C ARG A 655 -31.72 22.60 8.01
N ARG A 656 -32.66 21.66 7.86
CA ARG A 656 -33.16 20.81 8.95
C ARG A 656 -32.05 19.93 9.53
N LEU A 657 -31.23 19.28 8.69
CA LEU A 657 -30.14 18.42 9.14
C LEU A 657 -29.06 19.18 9.91
N PHE A 658 -28.76 20.42 9.52
CA PHE A 658 -27.84 21.24 10.32
C PHE A 658 -28.40 21.45 11.73
N ASP A 659 -29.67 21.87 11.84
CA ASP A 659 -30.28 22.13 13.15
C ASP A 659 -30.30 20.83 13.97
N GLU A 660 -30.60 19.69 13.35
CA GLU A 660 -30.54 18.37 14.00
C GLU A 660 -29.13 18.06 14.52
N TYR A 661 -28.11 18.12 13.65
CA TYR A 661 -26.76 17.67 13.98
C TYR A 661 -26.01 18.59 14.93
N PHE A 662 -26.12 19.91 14.75
CA PHE A 662 -25.24 20.88 15.41
C PHE A 662 -25.95 21.70 16.49
N THR A 663 -27.28 21.61 16.58
CA THR A 663 -28.09 22.31 17.59
C THR A 663 -28.84 21.32 18.48
N PHE A 664 -29.79 20.55 17.92
CA PHE A 664 -30.74 19.75 18.70
C PHE A 664 -30.06 18.55 19.37
N ASN A 665 -29.25 17.77 18.64
CA ASN A 665 -28.55 16.62 19.21
C ASN A 665 -27.54 17.05 20.31
N ILE A 666 -26.95 18.25 20.16
CA ILE A 666 -26.04 18.82 21.16
C ILE A 666 -26.80 19.25 22.41
N ARG A 667 -27.95 19.91 22.24
CA ARG A 667 -28.86 20.26 23.34
C ARG A 667 -29.28 19.03 24.13
N GLU A 668 -29.73 18.00 23.42
CA GLU A 668 -30.18 16.74 24.01
C GLU A 668 -29.07 16.04 24.83
N LEU A 669 -27.83 16.10 24.33
CA LEU A 669 -26.66 15.60 25.03
C LEU A 669 -26.35 16.40 26.31
N LEU A 670 -26.47 17.73 26.26
CA LEU A 670 -26.29 18.61 27.42
C LEU A 670 -27.42 18.48 28.45
N GLU A 671 -28.64 18.17 28.01
CA GLU A 671 -29.76 17.85 28.91
C GLU A 671 -29.54 16.51 29.62
N SER A 672 -29.01 15.52 28.89
CA SER A 672 -28.68 14.20 29.44
C SER A 672 -27.47 14.25 30.40
N PHE A 673 -26.49 15.11 30.11
CA PHE A 673 -25.30 15.32 30.92
C PHE A 673 -25.04 16.82 31.14
N PRO A 674 -25.72 17.45 32.11
CA PRO A 674 -25.52 18.85 32.45
C PRO A 674 -24.05 19.21 32.72
N PRO A 675 -23.64 20.48 32.57
CA PRO A 675 -22.25 20.91 32.83
C PRO A 675 -21.75 20.55 34.24
N GLU A 676 -22.64 20.55 35.21
CA GLU A 676 -22.37 20.23 36.62
C GLU A 676 -22.36 18.72 36.92
N SER A 677 -22.57 17.86 35.93
CA SER A 677 -22.61 16.41 36.13
C SER A 677 -21.28 15.89 36.69
N VAL A 678 -21.36 14.97 37.65
CA VAL A 678 -20.21 14.28 38.24
C VAL A 678 -20.30 12.76 38.02
N THR A 679 -19.16 12.08 37.97
CA THR A 679 -19.08 10.62 37.91
C THR A 679 -19.40 10.00 39.28
N ALA A 680 -19.59 8.67 39.34
CA ALA A 680 -19.80 7.94 40.59
C ALA A 680 -18.66 8.12 41.62
N GLU A 681 -17.48 8.51 41.15
CA GLU A 681 -16.28 8.78 41.96
C GLU A 681 -16.17 10.25 42.40
N GLY A 682 -17.17 11.09 42.08
CA GLY A 682 -17.20 12.51 42.46
C GLY A 682 -16.36 13.44 41.58
N LYS A 683 -15.83 12.97 40.43
CA LYS A 683 -15.09 13.81 39.47
C LYS A 683 -16.03 14.46 38.46
N PRO A 684 -15.74 15.66 37.91
CA PRO A 684 -16.55 16.26 36.86
C PRO A 684 -16.71 15.33 35.64
N PHE A 685 -17.92 15.17 35.11
CA PHE A 685 -18.21 14.30 33.96
C PHE A 685 -17.50 14.78 32.69
N TRP A 686 -17.49 16.11 32.46
CA TRP A 686 -16.79 16.77 31.36
C TRP A 686 -15.30 16.95 31.67
N SER A 687 -14.64 15.85 32.04
CA SER A 687 -13.19 15.78 32.28
C SER A 687 -12.60 14.53 31.61
N ALA A 688 -11.27 14.34 31.72
CA ALA A 688 -10.56 13.12 31.29
C ALA A 688 -10.93 12.62 29.88
N GLY A 689 -10.66 13.43 28.86
CA GLY A 689 -11.03 13.06 27.48
C GLY A 689 -12.20 13.85 26.95
N LYS A 690 -13.28 13.99 27.71
CA LYS A 690 -14.58 14.50 27.26
C LYS A 690 -14.63 16.03 27.23
N ARG A 691 -14.96 16.59 26.07
CA ARG A 691 -15.11 18.04 25.86
C ARG A 691 -16.57 18.41 25.95
N GLN A 692 -16.91 19.39 26.78
CA GLN A 692 -18.28 19.92 26.85
C GLN A 692 -18.62 20.60 25.52
N PRO A 693 -19.69 20.19 24.82
CA PRO A 693 -20.06 20.79 23.56
C PRO A 693 -20.82 22.11 23.75
N VAL A 694 -20.88 22.90 22.69
CA VAL A 694 -21.64 24.15 22.58
C VAL A 694 -22.55 24.04 21.36
N GLU A 695 -23.81 24.42 21.51
CA GLU A 695 -24.77 24.49 20.40
C GLU A 695 -24.34 25.55 19.38
N ILE A 696 -24.52 25.26 18.09
CA ILE A 696 -24.31 26.23 17.02
C ILE A 696 -25.66 26.51 16.38
N SER A 697 -25.96 27.79 16.13
CA SER A 697 -27.13 28.24 15.37
C SER A 697 -26.73 28.61 13.95
N TYR A 698 -27.66 28.52 13.01
CA TYR A 698 -27.41 28.93 11.63
C TYR A 698 -27.17 30.44 11.52
N GLU A 699 -26.25 30.80 10.63
CA GLU A 699 -25.86 32.18 10.35
C GLU A 699 -25.66 32.28 8.84
N SER A 700 -26.43 33.15 8.19
CA SER A 700 -26.45 33.28 6.72
C SER A 700 -25.18 33.89 6.15
N ASP A 701 -24.41 34.61 6.96
CA ASP A 701 -23.11 35.21 6.64
C ASP A 701 -21.91 34.29 6.94
N ASN A 702 -22.14 33.15 7.60
CA ASN A 702 -21.09 32.19 7.89
C ASN A 702 -20.83 31.26 6.69
N GLN A 703 -19.62 31.33 6.13
CA GLN A 703 -19.24 30.55 4.95
C GLN A 703 -19.33 29.03 5.17
N GLU A 704 -18.81 28.50 6.28
CA GLU A 704 -18.82 27.06 6.56
C GLU A 704 -20.25 26.53 6.73
N HIS A 705 -21.14 27.32 7.34
CA HIS A 705 -22.55 26.99 7.45
C HIS A 705 -23.18 26.85 6.07
N ASN A 706 -22.90 27.80 5.17
CA ASN A 706 -23.43 27.80 3.81
C ASN A 706 -22.81 26.70 2.94
N GLU A 707 -21.54 26.34 3.13
CA GLU A 707 -20.88 25.23 2.45
C GLU A 707 -21.49 23.87 2.81
N PHE A 708 -21.84 23.67 4.10
CA PHE A 708 -22.58 22.48 4.52
C PHE A 708 -23.95 22.39 3.82
N ILE A 709 -24.71 23.48 3.82
CA ILE A 709 -26.03 23.50 3.19
C ILE A 709 -25.94 23.29 1.68
N MET A 710 -24.97 23.93 1.03
CA MET A 710 -24.74 23.83 -0.40
C MET A 710 -24.40 22.39 -0.81
N SER A 711 -23.39 21.80 -0.16
CA SER A 711 -22.94 20.43 -0.47
C SER A 711 -24.03 19.39 -0.15
N CYS A 712 -24.69 19.50 0.99
CA CYS A 712 -25.78 18.60 1.38
C CYS A 712 -26.99 18.70 0.42
N ALA A 713 -27.40 19.92 0.03
CA ALA A 713 -28.51 20.12 -0.90
C ALA A 713 -28.17 19.61 -2.32
N ALA A 714 -26.93 19.82 -2.78
CA ALA A 714 -26.47 19.28 -4.06
C ALA A 714 -26.52 17.75 -4.08
N LEU A 715 -26.11 17.09 -3.00
CA LEU A 715 -26.14 15.62 -2.88
C LEU A 715 -27.56 15.08 -2.83
N PHE A 716 -28.47 15.71 -2.09
CA PHE A 716 -29.89 15.32 -2.16
C PHE A 716 -30.48 15.53 -3.55
N ALA A 717 -30.13 16.62 -4.24
CA ALA A 717 -30.62 16.84 -5.59
C ALA A 717 -30.14 15.74 -6.55
N HIS A 718 -28.89 15.29 -6.42
CA HIS A 718 -28.37 14.16 -7.19
C HIS A 718 -29.08 12.84 -6.83
N ALA A 719 -29.18 12.51 -5.54
CA ALA A 719 -29.79 11.26 -5.07
C ALA A 719 -31.26 11.12 -5.48
N PHE A 720 -32.00 12.22 -5.56
CA PHE A 720 -33.42 12.25 -5.95
C PHE A 720 -33.65 12.64 -7.42
N SER A 721 -32.59 12.80 -8.22
CA SER A 721 -32.68 13.24 -9.62
C SER A 721 -33.49 14.55 -9.79
N VAL A 722 -33.28 15.52 -8.91
CA VAL A 722 -33.91 16.84 -8.93
C VAL A 722 -33.08 17.78 -9.81
N GLU A 723 -33.74 18.55 -10.68
CA GLU A 723 -33.06 19.54 -11.50
C GLU A 723 -32.47 20.65 -10.64
N THR A 724 -31.19 20.93 -10.84
CA THR A 724 -30.44 21.94 -10.09
C THR A 724 -30.26 23.21 -10.91
N PRO A 725 -30.54 24.40 -10.35
CA PRO A 725 -30.03 25.64 -10.90
C PRO A 725 -28.50 25.71 -10.70
N GLU A 726 -27.84 26.70 -11.29
CA GLU A 726 -26.43 27.00 -10.94
C GLU A 726 -26.32 27.25 -9.42
N ILE A 727 -25.61 26.33 -8.74
CA ILE A 727 -25.46 26.30 -7.29
C ILE A 727 -24.34 27.27 -6.89
N THR A 728 -24.68 28.29 -6.12
CA THR A 728 -23.75 29.29 -5.59
C THR A 728 -24.06 29.52 -4.12
N LEU A 729 -23.05 29.81 -3.29
CA LEU A 729 -23.22 30.10 -1.87
C LEU A 729 -24.27 31.20 -1.59
N GLU A 730 -24.31 32.24 -2.42
CA GLU A 730 -25.27 33.37 -2.28
C GLU A 730 -26.73 32.91 -2.41
N LYS A 731 -27.06 32.18 -3.50
CA LYS A 731 -28.42 31.65 -3.73
C LYS A 731 -28.83 30.65 -2.64
N VAL A 732 -27.90 29.81 -2.20
CA VAL A 732 -28.16 28.82 -1.13
C VAL A 732 -28.42 29.52 0.20
N SER A 733 -27.60 30.49 0.59
CA SER A 733 -27.78 31.29 1.81
C SER A 733 -29.13 32.02 1.83
N ALA A 734 -29.48 32.68 0.71
CA ALA A 734 -30.75 33.39 0.57
C ALA A 734 -31.98 32.48 0.71
N LEU A 735 -31.89 31.21 0.26
CA LEU A 735 -32.94 30.22 0.43
C LEU A 735 -32.95 29.66 1.86
N ALA A 736 -31.79 29.34 2.42
CA ALA A 736 -31.65 28.75 3.75
C ALA A 736 -32.16 29.68 4.86
N GLN A 737 -31.92 30.99 4.74
CA GLN A 737 -32.39 31.99 5.71
C GLN A 737 -33.92 32.11 5.79
N GLN A 738 -34.64 31.70 4.73
CA GLN A 738 -36.11 31.71 4.71
C GLN A 738 -36.73 30.59 5.56
N TYR A 739 -35.92 29.64 6.05
CA TYR A 739 -36.37 28.49 6.79
C TYR A 739 -35.95 28.55 8.25
N THR A 740 -36.90 28.26 9.13
CA THR A 740 -36.65 28.03 10.56
C THR A 740 -37.15 26.63 10.89
N SER A 741 -36.28 25.79 11.44
CA SER A 741 -36.68 24.46 11.89
C SER A 741 -37.47 24.56 13.21
N SER A 742 -38.56 23.81 13.32
CA SER A 742 -39.31 23.65 14.56
C SER A 742 -38.88 22.36 15.25
N GLU A 743 -38.59 22.41 16.55
CA GLU A 743 -38.20 21.23 17.34
C GLU A 743 -39.22 20.08 17.22
N LYS A 744 -38.73 18.86 16.97
CA LYS A 744 -39.41 17.62 17.35
C LYS A 744 -38.57 16.95 18.42
N THR A 745 -39.01 17.00 19.67
CA THR A 745 -38.36 16.35 20.81
C THR A 745 -38.45 14.82 20.65
N LYS A 746 -37.36 14.14 20.30
CA LYS A 746 -37.16 12.74 20.68
C LYS A 746 -36.33 12.76 21.97
N ARG A 747 -36.78 12.07 23.02
CA ARG A 747 -35.98 11.86 24.24
C ARG A 747 -35.04 10.69 23.99
N LEU A 748 -33.75 10.89 24.23
CA LEU A 748 -32.72 9.85 24.35
C LEU A 748 -33.26 8.76 25.27
N ALA A 749 -33.34 7.54 24.75
CA ALA A 749 -33.60 6.38 25.58
C ALA A 749 -32.46 6.29 26.62
N THR A 750 -32.80 6.54 27.88
CA THR A 750 -31.96 6.15 29.01
C THR A 750 -31.54 4.70 28.81
N VAL A 751 -30.23 4.43 28.89
CA VAL A 751 -29.71 3.08 29.07
C VAL A 751 -30.27 2.56 30.40
N SER A 752 -31.43 1.91 30.35
CA SER A 752 -32.04 1.24 31.49
C SER A 752 -31.73 -0.25 31.39
N GLU A 753 -30.92 -0.74 32.33
CA GLU A 753 -30.95 -2.14 32.74
C GLU A 753 -32.36 -2.43 33.25
N ASN A 754 -33.12 -3.22 32.49
CA ASN A 754 -34.24 -4.09 32.88
C ASN A 754 -35.16 -4.31 31.66
N ALA A 755 -34.75 -5.24 30.79
CA ALA A 755 -35.58 -5.74 29.72
C ALA A 755 -36.27 -7.01 30.19
N ASP A 756 -37.58 -6.95 30.45
CA ASP A 756 -38.42 -8.18 30.47
C ASP A 756 -39.93 -7.95 30.28
N ASN A 757 -40.41 -6.76 29.84
CA ASN A 757 -41.85 -6.54 29.61
C ASN A 757 -42.19 -5.64 28.38
N GLN A 758 -41.45 -5.71 27.27
CA GLN A 758 -41.66 -4.84 26.09
C GLN A 758 -41.80 -5.57 24.73
N ALA A 759 -42.19 -6.85 24.70
CA ALA A 759 -42.32 -7.57 23.43
C ALA A 759 -43.60 -7.22 22.64
N ASP A 760 -44.74 -7.05 23.33
CA ASP A 760 -46.04 -6.84 22.67
C ASP A 760 -46.29 -5.39 22.22
N GLU A 761 -45.75 -4.39 22.93
CA GLU A 761 -45.83 -2.98 22.52
C GLU A 761 -44.99 -2.68 21.26
N LYS A 762 -43.81 -3.30 21.13
CA LYS A 762 -42.94 -3.16 19.95
C LYS A 762 -43.56 -3.77 18.70
N ARG A 763 -44.27 -4.89 18.83
CA ARG A 763 -44.91 -5.58 17.70
C ARG A 763 -46.08 -4.78 17.11
N ASN A 764 -46.92 -4.16 17.95
CA ASN A 764 -47.99 -3.27 17.51
C ASN A 764 -47.47 -1.96 16.86
N SER A 765 -46.37 -1.39 17.39
CA SER A 765 -45.71 -0.22 16.79
C SER A 765 -45.16 -0.51 15.39
N TYR A 766 -44.60 -1.71 15.19
CA TYR A 766 -44.08 -2.18 13.90
C TYR A 766 -45.18 -2.32 12.85
N GLU A 767 -46.27 -3.03 13.16
CA GLU A 767 -47.36 -3.25 12.19
C GLU A 767 -48.00 -1.94 11.75
N LEU A 768 -48.19 -0.98 12.68
CA LEU A 768 -48.68 0.36 12.36
C LEU A 768 -47.74 1.15 11.43
N LYS A 769 -46.43 1.13 11.69
CA LYS A 769 -45.43 1.82 10.84
C LYS A 769 -45.35 1.19 9.45
N ARG A 770 -45.36 -0.15 9.37
CA ARG A 770 -45.38 -0.91 8.11
C ARG A 770 -46.60 -0.56 7.27
N ASP A 771 -47.79 -0.61 7.88
CA ASP A 771 -49.06 -0.37 7.19
C ASP A 771 -49.19 1.09 6.74
N ALA A 772 -48.66 2.05 7.50
CA ALA A 772 -48.58 3.46 7.10
C ALA A 772 -47.65 3.67 5.89
N LEU A 773 -46.49 3.01 5.88
CA LEU A 773 -45.53 3.10 4.78
C LEU A 773 -46.08 2.48 3.49
N LEU A 774 -46.76 1.33 3.61
CA LEU A 774 -47.49 0.67 2.52
C LEU A 774 -48.69 1.50 2.03
N GLY A 775 -49.41 2.17 2.94
CA GLY A 775 -50.53 3.06 2.61
C GLY A 775 -50.11 4.25 1.75
N ASN A 776 -48.89 4.77 1.96
CA ASN A 776 -48.31 5.88 1.19
C ASN A 776 -47.54 5.44 -0.07
N LEU A 777 -47.40 4.13 -0.30
CA LEU A 777 -46.61 3.57 -1.40
C LEU A 777 -47.03 4.13 -2.78
N GLN A 778 -48.33 4.25 -3.04
CA GLN A 778 -48.83 4.82 -4.30
C GLN A 778 -48.41 6.27 -4.54
N ALA A 779 -48.21 7.06 -3.47
CA ALA A 779 -47.70 8.43 -3.58
C ALA A 779 -46.20 8.43 -3.91
N TYR A 780 -45.43 7.49 -3.34
CA TYR A 780 -44.00 7.35 -3.59
C TYR A 780 -43.70 6.78 -4.98
N THR A 781 -44.44 5.77 -5.46
CA THR A 781 -44.28 5.21 -6.81
C THR A 781 -44.62 6.22 -7.91
N LYS A 782 -45.50 7.20 -7.62
CA LYS A 782 -45.82 8.31 -8.54
C LYS A 782 -44.66 9.30 -8.73
N MET A 783 -43.61 9.26 -7.91
CA MET A 783 -42.45 10.16 -8.06
C MET A 783 -41.67 9.93 -9.36
N GLN A 784 -41.89 8.83 -10.12
CA GLN A 784 -41.34 8.52 -11.46
C GLN A 784 -39.81 8.66 -11.66
N LYS A 785 -39.05 9.08 -10.65
CA LYS A 785 -37.62 9.32 -10.71
C LYS A 785 -36.88 8.20 -9.98
N LYS A 786 -35.88 7.64 -10.66
CA LYS A 786 -34.96 6.65 -10.08
C LYS A 786 -34.12 7.35 -9.00
N LEU A 787 -34.10 6.75 -7.82
CA LEU A 787 -33.18 7.15 -6.75
C LEU A 787 -31.77 6.69 -7.09
N VAL A 788 -30.78 7.52 -6.83
CA VAL A 788 -29.38 7.25 -7.15
C VAL A 788 -28.58 7.20 -5.85
N PRO A 789 -28.28 6.00 -5.32
CA PRO A 789 -27.34 5.88 -4.20
C PRO A 789 -25.98 6.47 -4.57
N ILE A 790 -25.43 7.29 -3.68
CA ILE A 790 -24.18 8.02 -3.94
C ILE A 790 -23.04 7.32 -3.20
N SER A 791 -22.18 6.63 -3.94
CA SER A 791 -20.92 6.12 -3.41
C SER A 791 -19.90 7.25 -3.28
N PHE A 792 -19.20 7.28 -2.16
CA PHE A 792 -18.20 8.32 -1.89
C PHE A 792 -17.00 8.23 -2.85
N GLU A 793 -16.93 9.18 -3.77
CA GLU A 793 -15.75 9.46 -4.60
C GLU A 793 -14.97 10.66 -4.06
N LYS A 794 -13.69 10.45 -3.73
CA LYS A 794 -12.80 11.45 -3.13
C LYS A 794 -11.98 12.22 -4.16
N ASP A 795 -11.73 11.65 -5.33
CA ASP A 795 -10.77 12.16 -6.33
C ASP A 795 -11.42 13.12 -7.35
N ASP A 796 -12.74 13.25 -7.32
CA ASP A 796 -13.53 14.27 -8.03
C ASP A 796 -13.92 15.41 -7.07
N ASP A 797 -13.27 16.57 -7.19
CA ASP A 797 -13.54 17.72 -6.34
C ASP A 797 -14.86 18.44 -6.70
N ALA A 798 -15.49 18.12 -7.85
CA ALA A 798 -16.71 18.76 -8.33
C ALA A 798 -17.99 18.06 -7.86
N ASN A 799 -17.90 16.87 -7.25
CA ASN A 799 -19.05 16.08 -6.80
C ASN A 799 -19.59 16.46 -5.41
N TYR A 800 -18.98 17.45 -4.73
CA TYR A 800 -19.34 17.91 -3.38
C TYR A 800 -19.14 16.90 -2.23
N HIS A 801 -18.62 15.70 -2.47
CA HIS A 801 -18.48 14.66 -1.44
C HIS A 801 -17.52 15.08 -0.33
N VAL A 802 -16.29 15.44 -0.70
CA VAL A 802 -15.28 15.89 0.26
C VAL A 802 -15.70 17.20 0.91
N LEU A 803 -16.34 18.11 0.16
CA LEU A 803 -16.84 19.38 0.71
C LEU A 803 -17.89 19.16 1.79
N PHE A 804 -18.82 18.22 1.59
CA PHE A 804 -19.78 17.81 2.61
C PHE A 804 -19.06 17.30 3.85
N VAL A 805 -18.12 16.36 3.70
CA VAL A 805 -17.40 15.80 4.85
C VAL A 805 -16.58 16.87 5.57
N THR A 806 -15.93 17.79 4.85
CA THR A 806 -15.14 18.89 5.44
C THR A 806 -16.02 19.84 6.24
N SER A 807 -17.06 20.38 5.62
CA SER A 807 -17.97 21.33 6.28
C SER A 807 -18.71 20.68 7.46
N CYS A 808 -19.25 19.48 7.27
CA CYS A 808 -19.94 18.70 8.31
C CYS A 808 -19.00 18.38 9.50
N SER A 809 -17.77 17.95 9.24
CA SER A 809 -16.76 17.70 10.26
C SER A 809 -16.38 18.98 11.01
N ASN A 810 -16.14 20.09 10.30
CA ASN A 810 -15.69 21.34 10.90
C ASN A 810 -16.78 21.96 11.79
N LEU A 811 -18.06 21.89 11.41
CA LEU A 811 -19.16 22.31 12.27
C LEU A 811 -19.21 21.50 13.57
N ARG A 812 -19.04 20.18 13.49
CA ARG A 812 -18.92 19.34 14.68
C ARG A 812 -17.65 19.65 15.48
N ALA A 813 -16.54 19.97 14.84
CA ALA A 813 -15.32 20.38 15.52
C ALA A 813 -15.57 21.66 16.34
N VAL A 814 -16.30 22.64 15.78
CA VAL A 814 -16.71 23.86 16.51
C VAL A 814 -17.60 23.52 17.70
N ASN A 815 -18.56 22.58 17.59
CA ASN A 815 -19.38 22.18 18.73
C ASN A 815 -18.51 21.76 19.92
N TYR A 816 -17.41 21.04 19.69
CA TYR A 816 -16.53 20.52 20.76
C TYR A 816 -15.25 21.33 20.97
N GLY A 817 -15.12 22.52 20.36
CA GLY A 817 -13.92 23.36 20.43
C GLY A 817 -12.64 22.67 19.91
N ILE A 818 -12.78 21.76 18.95
CA ILE A 818 -11.68 21.03 18.29
C ILE A 818 -11.16 21.88 17.12
N ASP A 819 -9.86 21.80 16.83
CA ASP A 819 -9.27 22.46 15.67
C ASP A 819 -9.90 21.95 14.36
N LYS A 820 -10.14 22.88 13.43
CA LYS A 820 -10.72 22.56 12.12
C LYS A 820 -9.68 21.93 11.20
N ALA A 821 -10.14 21.04 10.31
CA ALA A 821 -9.32 20.48 9.25
C ALA A 821 -9.61 21.19 7.92
N ASP A 822 -8.58 21.43 7.11
CA ASP A 822 -8.79 21.93 5.76
C ASP A 822 -9.29 20.83 4.81
N PHE A 823 -9.76 21.24 3.63
CA PHE A 823 -10.29 20.33 2.61
C PHE A 823 -9.34 19.17 2.27
N TYR A 824 -8.03 19.45 2.15
CA TYR A 824 -7.04 18.45 1.78
C TYR A 824 -6.78 17.43 2.90
N THR A 825 -6.73 17.91 4.14
CA THR A 825 -6.60 17.07 5.34
C THR A 825 -7.83 16.19 5.51
N THR A 826 -9.03 16.74 5.30
CA THR A 826 -10.26 15.95 5.28
C THR A 826 -10.26 14.92 4.16
N LYS A 827 -9.90 15.31 2.93
CA LYS A 827 -9.79 14.40 1.78
C LYS A 827 -8.88 13.21 2.08
N ARG A 828 -7.73 13.49 2.72
CA ARG A 828 -6.77 12.45 3.13
C ARG A 828 -7.39 11.45 4.10
N ILE A 829 -7.99 11.95 5.17
CA ILE A 829 -8.49 11.13 6.28
C ILE A 829 -9.76 10.39 5.86
N SER A 830 -10.75 11.09 5.30
CA SER A 830 -12.04 10.52 4.88
C SER A 830 -11.91 9.55 3.70
N GLY A 831 -10.95 9.80 2.81
CA GLY A 831 -10.64 8.94 1.66
C GLY A 831 -9.64 7.83 1.95
N ARG A 832 -9.20 7.67 3.21
CA ARG A 832 -8.17 6.73 3.65
C ARG A 832 -6.97 6.69 2.70
N ILE A 833 -6.49 7.89 2.35
CA ILE A 833 -5.48 8.04 1.31
C ILE A 833 -4.12 7.53 1.83
N ILE A 834 -3.68 6.40 1.29
CA ILE A 834 -2.34 5.86 1.51
C ILE A 834 -1.31 6.75 0.76
N PRO A 835 -0.31 7.33 1.45
CA PRO A 835 0.79 8.02 0.81
C PRO A 835 1.58 7.07 -0.09
N ALA A 836 2.03 7.54 -1.25
CA ALA A 836 2.75 6.70 -2.19
C ALA A 836 3.72 7.52 -3.05
N MET A 837 4.86 6.91 -3.41
CA MET A 837 5.89 7.52 -4.24
C MET A 837 6.41 6.52 -5.27
N VAL A 838 6.62 7.00 -6.50
CA VAL A 838 7.16 6.18 -7.59
C VAL A 838 8.55 5.61 -7.27
N THR A 839 9.37 6.33 -6.51
CA THR A 839 10.72 5.90 -6.13
C THR A 839 10.68 4.64 -5.27
N THR A 840 9.80 4.61 -4.26
CA THR A 840 9.63 3.46 -3.36
C THR A 840 9.08 2.26 -4.12
N THR A 841 8.09 2.50 -4.99
CA THR A 841 7.47 1.47 -5.84
C THR A 841 8.51 0.82 -6.77
N ALA A 842 9.29 1.61 -7.50
CA ALA A 842 10.34 1.09 -8.37
C ALA A 842 11.40 0.30 -7.58
N SER A 843 11.77 0.81 -6.39
CA SER A 843 12.76 0.13 -5.56
C SER A 843 12.30 -1.25 -5.10
N ILE A 844 11.11 -1.36 -4.49
CA ILE A 844 10.64 -2.64 -3.96
C ILE A 844 10.33 -3.65 -5.07
N VAL A 845 9.76 -3.20 -6.19
CA VAL A 845 9.47 -4.08 -7.33
C VAL A 845 10.75 -4.58 -8.00
N GLY A 846 11.84 -3.79 -7.95
CA GLY A 846 13.16 -4.26 -8.33
C GLY A 846 13.62 -5.47 -7.51
N LEU A 847 13.37 -5.46 -6.19
CA LEU A 847 13.68 -6.58 -5.30
C LEU A 847 12.73 -7.77 -5.50
N VAL A 848 11.45 -7.55 -5.78
CA VAL A 848 10.50 -8.61 -6.16
C VAL A 848 11.00 -9.37 -7.40
N MET A 849 11.56 -8.68 -8.39
CA MET A 849 12.11 -9.33 -9.59
C MET A 849 13.33 -10.20 -9.32
N ILE A 850 14.08 -9.93 -8.25
CA ILE A 850 15.21 -10.78 -7.84
C ILE A 850 14.67 -12.13 -7.34
N GLU A 851 13.61 -12.13 -6.54
CA GLU A 851 12.98 -13.37 -6.07
C GLU A 851 12.29 -14.13 -7.21
N LEU A 852 11.65 -13.43 -8.15
CA LEU A 852 11.09 -14.05 -9.36
C LEU A 852 12.19 -14.71 -10.20
N ALA A 853 13.33 -14.04 -10.38
CA ALA A 853 14.46 -14.61 -11.10
C ALA A 853 14.93 -15.90 -10.45
N LYS A 854 15.02 -15.95 -9.11
CA LYS A 854 15.37 -17.18 -8.39
C LYS A 854 14.36 -18.30 -8.65
N LEU A 855 13.06 -18.00 -8.62
CA LEU A 855 12.00 -18.97 -8.91
C LEU A 855 12.04 -19.47 -10.37
N ALA A 856 12.44 -18.62 -11.31
CA ALA A 856 12.50 -18.99 -12.72
C ALA A 856 13.72 -19.86 -13.03
N VAL A 857 14.90 -19.50 -12.52
CA VAL A 857 16.18 -20.11 -12.97
C VAL A 857 16.66 -21.27 -12.10
N HIS A 858 16.24 -21.37 -10.84
CA HIS A 858 16.60 -22.49 -9.98
C HIS A 858 15.58 -23.61 -10.07
N ARG A 859 16.04 -24.86 -9.90
CA ARG A 859 15.13 -26.01 -9.82
C ARG A 859 14.49 -26.02 -8.44
N LYS A 860 13.22 -26.46 -8.35
CA LYS A 860 12.51 -26.61 -7.06
C LYS A 860 13.28 -27.45 -6.03
N SER A 861 14.07 -28.43 -6.48
CA SER A 861 14.94 -29.25 -5.61
C SER A 861 16.12 -28.50 -5.00
N GLU A 862 16.47 -27.33 -5.54
CA GLU A 862 17.53 -26.45 -5.04
C GLU A 862 16.99 -25.34 -4.14
N TYR A 863 15.67 -25.32 -3.87
CA TYR A 863 15.07 -24.31 -3.02
C TYR A 863 15.42 -24.57 -1.57
N THR A 864 16.07 -23.59 -0.96
CA THR A 864 16.42 -23.56 0.45
C THR A 864 16.05 -22.19 1.01
N VAL A 865 15.72 -22.12 2.29
CA VAL A 865 15.21 -20.90 2.92
C VAL A 865 16.22 -19.74 2.82
N ASP A 866 17.51 -20.03 2.94
CA ASP A 866 18.62 -19.06 2.89
C ASP A 866 18.78 -18.39 1.51
N LYS A 867 18.30 -19.04 0.44
CA LYS A 867 18.35 -18.51 -0.93
C LYS A 867 17.35 -17.39 -1.16
N PHE A 868 16.21 -17.43 -0.49
CA PHE A 868 15.13 -16.47 -0.65
C PHE A 868 15.21 -15.37 0.40
N LYS A 869 14.72 -14.18 0.08
CA LYS A 869 14.76 -13.03 0.99
C LYS A 869 13.43 -12.29 0.98
N ASN A 870 12.86 -12.09 2.17
CA ASN A 870 11.92 -11.01 2.41
C ASN A 870 12.70 -9.70 2.49
N ALA A 871 12.17 -8.62 1.92
CA ALA A 871 12.83 -7.32 1.90
C ALA A 871 12.00 -6.29 2.65
N PHE A 872 12.69 -5.39 3.35
CA PHE A 872 12.11 -4.25 4.06
C PHE A 872 12.91 -3.00 3.70
N LEU A 873 12.21 -1.97 3.24
CA LEU A 873 12.78 -0.71 2.81
C LEU A 873 12.17 0.43 3.62
N ASN A 874 13.01 1.37 4.02
CA ASN A 874 12.57 2.73 4.34
C ASN A 874 13.56 3.71 3.74
N LEU A 875 13.18 4.22 2.56
CA LEU A 875 14.02 5.13 1.80
C LEU A 875 14.16 6.48 2.52
N ALA A 876 13.28 6.86 3.45
CA ALA A 876 13.40 8.11 4.22
C ALA A 876 14.64 8.13 5.14
N ILE A 877 15.15 6.96 5.52
CA ILE A 877 16.31 6.84 6.41
C ILE A 877 17.48 6.08 5.76
N GLY A 878 17.37 5.77 4.46
CA GLY A 878 18.38 4.98 3.75
C GLY A 878 18.49 3.55 4.28
N PHE A 879 17.37 2.99 4.77
CA PHE A 879 17.33 1.66 5.36
C PHE A 879 16.87 0.62 4.33
N THR A 880 17.67 -0.42 4.21
CA THR A 880 17.35 -1.66 3.51
C THR A 880 17.70 -2.81 4.44
N ALA A 881 16.78 -3.76 4.60
CA ALA A 881 17.04 -4.98 5.34
C ALA A 881 16.42 -6.16 4.63
N PHE A 882 17.07 -7.31 4.78
CA PHE A 882 16.61 -8.58 4.26
C PHE A 882 16.50 -9.56 5.41
N SER A 883 15.51 -10.44 5.34
CA SER A 883 15.41 -11.59 6.23
C SER A 883 15.12 -12.83 5.42
N GLU A 884 15.57 -13.98 5.92
CA GLU A 884 15.11 -15.26 5.40
C GLU A 884 13.60 -15.40 5.66
N PRO A 885 12.84 -15.99 4.71
CA PRO A 885 11.45 -16.35 4.95
C PRO A 885 11.33 -17.34 6.11
N ILE A 886 10.24 -17.21 6.88
CA ILE A 886 9.99 -18.12 8.00
C ILE A 886 9.50 -19.46 7.44
N MET A 887 10.00 -20.57 8.01
CA MET A 887 9.51 -21.92 7.68
C MET A 887 8.10 -22.14 8.22
N PRO A 888 7.25 -22.93 7.54
CA PRO A 888 5.89 -23.16 8.01
C PRO A 888 5.92 -23.92 9.34
N LYS A 889 4.98 -23.57 10.23
CA LYS A 889 4.79 -24.30 11.49
C LYS A 889 4.49 -25.76 11.19
N LYS A 890 5.30 -26.66 11.76
CA LYS A 890 5.07 -28.11 11.68
C LYS A 890 4.16 -28.57 12.80
N MET A 891 3.16 -29.35 12.44
CA MET A 891 2.22 -30.06 13.30
C MET A 891 2.57 -31.55 13.24
N THR A 892 2.20 -32.30 14.28
CA THR A 892 2.47 -33.74 14.36
C THR A 892 1.21 -34.52 14.74
N TYR A 893 1.11 -35.74 14.23
CA TYR A 893 0.13 -36.71 14.69
C TYR A 893 0.67 -38.14 14.59
N GLY A 894 0.05 -39.06 15.32
CA GLY A 894 0.40 -40.47 15.32
C GLY A 894 -0.37 -41.25 16.39
N THR A 895 0.01 -42.51 16.59
CA THR A 895 -0.62 -43.36 17.62
C THR A 895 -0.18 -42.93 19.02
N ALA A 896 -0.86 -43.39 20.06
CA ALA A 896 -0.43 -43.13 21.44
C ALA A 896 1.02 -43.60 21.73
N ALA A 897 1.51 -44.61 21.00
CA ALA A 897 2.88 -45.10 21.12
C ALA A 897 3.90 -44.25 20.34
N GLU A 898 3.49 -43.59 19.26
CA GLU A 898 4.34 -42.77 18.38
C GLU A 898 3.62 -41.46 18.01
N PRO A 899 3.34 -40.54 18.97
CA PRO A 899 2.48 -39.37 18.74
C PRO A 899 3.06 -38.36 17.74
N GLU A 900 4.37 -38.41 17.48
CA GLU A 900 5.07 -37.53 16.53
C GLU A 900 5.48 -38.23 15.23
N LYS A 901 4.87 -39.39 14.92
CA LYS A 901 5.23 -40.22 13.76
C LYS A 901 5.12 -39.47 12.43
N TYR A 902 4.03 -38.73 12.24
CA TYR A 902 3.77 -37.97 11.02
C TYR A 902 3.93 -36.49 11.30
N GLN A 903 4.58 -35.78 10.38
CA GLN A 903 4.75 -34.33 10.40
C GLN A 903 4.06 -33.71 9.20
N TRP A 904 3.38 -32.60 9.42
CA TRP A 904 2.68 -31.87 8.37
C TRP A 904 2.67 -30.36 8.65
N SER A 905 2.31 -29.58 7.64
CA SER A 905 2.29 -28.12 7.65
C SER A 905 1.10 -27.59 6.85
N ILE A 906 0.94 -26.27 6.78
CA ILE A 906 -0.11 -25.62 5.98
C ILE A 906 -0.14 -26.03 4.49
N TRP A 907 0.91 -26.66 3.97
CA TRP A 907 1.02 -27.10 2.58
C TRP A 907 0.59 -28.54 2.34
N ASP A 908 0.50 -29.32 3.41
CA ASP A 908 0.19 -30.73 3.37
C ASP A 908 -1.33 -30.93 3.39
N ARG A 909 -1.79 -31.92 2.64
CA ARG A 909 -3.19 -32.37 2.58
C ARG A 909 -3.24 -33.79 2.08
N PHE A 910 -4.28 -34.54 2.43
CA PHE A 910 -4.54 -35.83 1.83
C PHE A 910 -5.16 -35.64 0.45
N GLU A 911 -4.48 -36.08 -0.60
CA GLU A 911 -5.05 -36.09 -1.96
C GLU A 911 -5.72 -37.44 -2.22
N VAL A 912 -7.04 -37.43 -2.34
CA VAL A 912 -7.87 -38.63 -2.48
C VAL A 912 -8.48 -38.66 -3.87
N ASP A 913 -7.92 -39.50 -4.75
CA ASP A 913 -8.52 -39.88 -6.03
C ASP A 913 -8.68 -41.40 -6.09
N LEU A 914 -9.90 -41.87 -5.85
CA LEU A 914 -10.22 -43.30 -5.83
C LEU A 914 -10.65 -43.83 -7.21
N GLY A 915 -10.42 -43.09 -8.29
CA GLY A 915 -10.77 -43.52 -9.65
C GLY A 915 -12.27 -43.47 -9.98
N ARG A 916 -13.13 -43.32 -8.97
CA ARG A 916 -14.60 -43.21 -9.08
C ARG A 916 -15.16 -42.30 -7.98
N ASP A 917 -16.41 -41.90 -8.14
CA ASP A 917 -17.15 -41.27 -7.05
C ASP A 917 -17.46 -42.31 -5.96
N VAL A 918 -17.26 -41.92 -4.71
CA VAL A 918 -17.50 -42.76 -3.53
C VAL A 918 -18.49 -42.10 -2.59
N THR A 919 -19.10 -42.92 -1.74
CA THR A 919 -20.01 -42.45 -0.69
C THR A 919 -19.24 -41.84 0.48
N VAL A 920 -19.93 -41.04 1.31
CA VAL A 920 -19.35 -40.51 2.55
C VAL A 920 -18.83 -41.66 3.42
N LYS A 921 -19.60 -42.76 3.56
CA LYS A 921 -19.16 -43.94 4.30
C LYS A 921 -17.86 -44.54 3.75
N GLU A 922 -17.76 -44.72 2.44
CA GLU A 922 -16.56 -45.29 1.80
C GLU A 922 -15.32 -44.41 2.02
N LEU A 923 -15.48 -43.09 2.12
CA LEU A 923 -14.39 -42.17 2.46
C LEU A 923 -13.95 -42.36 3.92
N LEU A 924 -14.89 -42.42 4.87
CA LEU A 924 -14.58 -42.66 6.28
C LEU A 924 -13.86 -44.02 6.45
N ASP A 925 -14.38 -45.07 5.80
CA ASP A 925 -13.79 -46.41 5.81
C ASP A 925 -12.38 -46.41 5.17
N HIS A 926 -12.16 -45.62 4.11
CA HIS A 926 -10.84 -45.46 3.50
C HIS A 926 -9.83 -44.87 4.49
N PHE A 927 -10.20 -43.82 5.23
CA PHE A 927 -9.30 -43.21 6.22
C PHE A 927 -9.01 -44.12 7.40
N LEU A 928 -10.03 -44.83 7.89
CA LEU A 928 -9.86 -45.81 8.96
C LEU A 928 -8.93 -46.96 8.53
N THR A 929 -9.10 -47.49 7.32
CA THR A 929 -8.33 -48.65 6.84
C THR A 929 -6.92 -48.31 6.38
N GLN A 930 -6.70 -47.18 5.71
CA GLN A 930 -5.39 -46.81 5.17
C GLN A 930 -4.52 -46.07 6.16
N TYR A 931 -5.12 -45.20 6.98
CA TYR A 931 -4.38 -44.29 7.84
C TYR A 931 -4.60 -44.54 9.34
N ASN A 932 -5.49 -45.47 9.71
CA ASN A 932 -5.95 -45.67 11.10
C ASN A 932 -6.58 -44.40 11.70
N ILE A 933 -7.20 -43.56 10.86
CA ILE A 933 -7.83 -42.30 11.26
C ILE A 933 -9.35 -42.50 11.29
N GLU A 934 -9.95 -42.36 12.46
CA GLU A 934 -11.40 -42.36 12.63
C GLU A 934 -11.94 -40.93 12.53
N ILE A 935 -12.67 -40.62 11.46
CA ILE A 935 -13.23 -39.27 11.24
C ILE A 935 -14.58 -39.16 11.95
N ALA A 936 -14.64 -38.29 12.95
CA ALA A 936 -15.85 -37.97 13.71
C ALA A 936 -16.67 -36.85 13.06
N MET A 937 -16.03 -35.91 12.36
CA MET A 937 -16.70 -34.82 11.64
C MET A 937 -16.00 -34.49 10.33
N LEU A 938 -16.80 -34.22 9.30
CA LEU A 938 -16.37 -33.76 7.98
C LEU A 938 -17.08 -32.42 7.67
N SER A 939 -16.32 -31.37 7.40
CA SER A 939 -16.85 -30.04 7.06
C SER A 939 -16.28 -29.53 5.75
N CYS A 940 -17.11 -28.87 4.94
CA CYS A 940 -16.72 -28.26 3.67
C CYS A 940 -17.02 -26.76 3.75
N GLY A 941 -15.97 -25.93 3.84
CA GLY A 941 -16.10 -24.53 4.22
C GLY A 941 -16.74 -24.39 5.61
N VAL A 942 -17.71 -23.50 5.75
CA VAL A 942 -18.43 -23.27 7.02
C VAL A 942 -19.52 -24.32 7.32
N SER A 943 -19.72 -25.29 6.43
CA SER A 943 -20.83 -26.24 6.51
C SER A 943 -20.39 -27.63 6.94
N ILE A 944 -21.02 -28.18 7.97
CA ILE A 944 -20.79 -29.56 8.42
C ILE A 944 -21.54 -30.51 7.48
N VAL A 945 -20.80 -31.37 6.79
CA VAL A 945 -21.34 -32.38 5.88
C VAL A 945 -21.72 -33.64 6.65
N TYR A 946 -20.85 -34.08 7.56
CA TYR A 946 -21.05 -35.27 8.38
C TYR A 946 -20.54 -35.02 9.81
N SER A 947 -21.25 -35.55 10.82
CA SER A 947 -20.81 -35.49 12.22
C SER A 947 -21.44 -36.62 13.03
N ILE A 948 -20.66 -37.39 13.80
CA ILE A 948 -21.20 -38.40 14.72
C ILE A 948 -22.12 -37.81 15.81
N PHE A 949 -22.04 -36.50 16.05
CA PHE A 949 -22.86 -35.77 17.03
C PHE A 949 -24.23 -35.34 16.47
N SER A 950 -24.47 -35.52 15.16
CA SER A 950 -25.71 -35.14 14.49
C SER A 950 -26.69 -36.32 14.39
N GLY A 951 -27.96 -36.08 14.69
CA GLY A 951 -29.03 -37.08 14.51
C GLY A 951 -29.39 -37.39 13.05
N LYS A 952 -28.76 -36.74 12.06
CA LYS A 952 -29.03 -36.92 10.62
C LYS A 952 -27.95 -37.73 9.89
N SER A 953 -26.97 -38.27 10.61
CA SER A 953 -25.76 -38.85 10.01
C SER A 953 -26.02 -40.13 9.22
N GLU A 954 -26.98 -40.95 9.66
CA GLU A 954 -27.39 -42.16 8.93
C GLU A 954 -27.96 -41.86 7.53
N GLU A 955 -28.55 -40.67 7.32
CA GLU A 955 -29.07 -40.25 6.01
C GLU A 955 -27.97 -39.77 5.06
N ILE A 956 -26.82 -39.32 5.58
CA ILE A 956 -25.72 -38.75 4.80
C ILE A 956 -24.73 -39.83 4.36
N LEU A 957 -24.44 -40.80 5.23
CA LEU A 957 -23.48 -41.89 4.98
C LEU A 957 -23.61 -42.59 3.61
N PRO A 958 -24.82 -42.92 3.10
CA PRO A 958 -24.95 -43.62 1.82
C PRO A 958 -24.87 -42.69 0.59
N LEU A 959 -24.87 -41.37 0.76
CA LEU A 959 -24.81 -40.42 -0.35
C LEU A 959 -23.40 -40.38 -0.95
N ALA A 960 -23.31 -40.20 -2.27
CA ALA A 960 -22.06 -39.79 -2.91
C ALA A 960 -21.60 -38.46 -2.29
N ILE A 961 -20.28 -38.28 -2.11
CA ILE A 961 -19.73 -37.11 -1.42
C ILE A 961 -20.23 -35.79 -2.02
N ALA A 962 -20.24 -35.66 -3.35
CA ALA A 962 -20.72 -34.45 -4.02
C ALA A 962 -22.22 -34.19 -3.76
N ASP A 963 -23.05 -35.23 -3.67
CA ASP A 963 -24.47 -35.09 -3.39
C ASP A 963 -24.73 -34.75 -1.91
N ALA A 964 -23.91 -35.31 -1.01
CA ALA A 964 -23.91 -34.94 0.40
C ALA A 964 -23.58 -33.44 0.58
N VAL A 965 -22.52 -32.96 -0.09
CA VAL A 965 -22.15 -31.54 -0.08
C VAL A 965 -23.25 -30.69 -0.71
N LYS A 966 -23.82 -31.06 -1.86
CA LYS A 966 -24.94 -30.32 -2.46
C LYS A 966 -26.14 -30.15 -1.53
N ARG A 967 -26.41 -31.15 -0.69
CA ARG A 967 -27.53 -31.13 0.24
C ARG A 967 -27.34 -30.12 1.39
N VAL A 968 -26.11 -29.94 1.88
CA VAL A 968 -25.82 -29.06 3.03
C VAL A 968 -25.19 -27.72 2.64
N ALA A 969 -24.47 -27.70 1.53
CA ALA A 969 -23.65 -26.59 1.05
C ALA A 969 -23.68 -26.56 -0.49
N PRO A 970 -24.85 -26.30 -1.11
CA PRO A 970 -25.02 -26.37 -2.56
C PRO A 970 -24.05 -25.46 -3.34
N GLY A 971 -23.61 -24.34 -2.76
CA GLY A 971 -22.65 -23.43 -3.39
C GLY A 971 -21.22 -23.98 -3.54
N ASN A 972 -20.86 -25.06 -2.85
CA ASN A 972 -19.50 -25.62 -2.90
C ASN A 972 -19.27 -26.59 -4.06
N VAL A 973 -20.34 -27.01 -4.76
CA VAL A 973 -20.23 -27.88 -5.95
C VAL A 973 -20.66 -27.08 -7.18
N THR A 974 -19.70 -26.56 -7.93
CA THR A 974 -19.96 -25.80 -9.17
C THR A 974 -19.81 -26.71 -10.39
N ALA A 975 -20.17 -26.22 -11.58
CA ALA A 975 -19.98 -26.97 -12.84
C ALA A 975 -18.50 -27.12 -13.26
N HIS A 976 -17.60 -26.43 -12.56
CA HIS A 976 -16.18 -26.31 -12.92
C HIS A 976 -15.24 -26.81 -11.81
N SER A 977 -15.76 -27.14 -10.62
CA SER A 977 -14.93 -27.66 -9.54
C SER A 977 -14.59 -29.13 -9.76
N SER A 978 -13.30 -29.47 -9.70
CA SER A 978 -12.83 -30.86 -9.79
C SER A 978 -12.58 -31.49 -8.41
N TYR A 979 -12.59 -30.65 -7.36
CA TYR A 979 -12.19 -31.02 -6.02
C TYR A 979 -13.18 -30.52 -4.96
N LEU A 980 -13.26 -31.28 -3.86
CA LEU A 980 -13.93 -30.89 -2.63
C LEU A 980 -12.94 -31.03 -1.48
N ASP A 981 -12.70 -29.94 -0.76
CA ASP A 981 -11.81 -29.94 0.40
C ASP A 981 -12.61 -30.01 1.69
N PHE A 982 -12.09 -30.83 2.60
CA PHE A 982 -12.71 -31.10 3.88
C PHE A 982 -11.74 -30.83 5.03
N GLU A 983 -12.23 -30.04 5.99
CA GLU A 983 -11.67 -29.95 7.33
C GLU A 983 -12.32 -31.03 8.19
N VAL A 984 -11.50 -31.74 8.97
CA VAL A 984 -11.93 -32.93 9.71
C VAL A 984 -11.63 -32.84 11.20
N LEU A 985 -12.56 -33.37 12.00
CA LEU A 985 -12.29 -33.73 13.38
C LEU A 985 -12.16 -35.24 13.43
N CYS A 986 -11.04 -35.74 13.91
CA CYS A 986 -10.72 -37.17 13.88
C CYS A 986 -9.87 -37.61 15.07
N SER A 987 -9.84 -38.92 15.28
CA SER A 987 -9.05 -39.58 16.31
C SER A 987 -8.21 -40.73 15.74
N ILE A 988 -7.14 -41.07 16.45
CA ILE A 988 -6.35 -42.30 16.26
C ILE A 988 -6.28 -42.98 17.62
N ASP A 989 -6.67 -44.26 17.69
CA ASP A 989 -6.71 -45.03 18.94
C ASP A 989 -7.46 -44.30 20.09
N ASP A 990 -8.63 -43.73 19.78
CA ASP A 990 -9.49 -42.93 20.69
C ASP A 990 -8.86 -41.62 21.22
N VAL A 991 -7.79 -41.13 20.60
CA VAL A 991 -7.18 -39.83 20.92
C VAL A 991 -7.40 -38.84 19.79
N ASP A 992 -7.97 -37.68 20.10
CA ASP A 992 -8.17 -36.59 19.14
C ASP A 992 -6.83 -36.11 18.58
N VAL A 993 -6.73 -35.99 17.25
CA VAL A 993 -5.52 -35.56 16.56
C VAL A 993 -5.83 -34.53 15.48
N ASP A 994 -4.92 -33.56 15.33
CA ASP A 994 -4.96 -32.61 14.22
C ASP A 994 -4.21 -33.19 13.00
N VAL A 995 -4.94 -33.37 11.91
CA VAL A 995 -4.42 -33.93 10.66
C VAL A 995 -4.57 -32.92 9.52
N PRO A 996 -3.81 -33.08 8.41
CA PRO A 996 -4.03 -32.28 7.21
C PRO A 996 -5.46 -32.36 6.69
N SER A 997 -5.89 -31.32 5.97
CA SER A 997 -7.18 -31.32 5.28
C SER A 997 -7.24 -32.42 4.20
N ILE A 998 -8.45 -32.81 3.81
CA ILE A 998 -8.70 -33.83 2.79
C ILE A 998 -9.16 -33.17 1.51
N ARG A 999 -8.38 -33.31 0.42
CA ARG A 999 -8.80 -32.95 -0.93
C ARG A 999 -9.32 -34.18 -1.67
N TYR A 1000 -10.62 -34.23 -1.87
CA TYR A 1000 -11.29 -35.29 -2.61
C TYR A 1000 -11.53 -34.89 -4.07
N LYS A 1001 -11.08 -35.71 -5.01
CA LYS A 1001 -11.38 -35.52 -6.43
C LYS A 1001 -12.68 -36.21 -6.81
N PHE A 1002 -13.70 -35.43 -7.17
CA PHE A 1002 -14.99 -35.94 -7.60
C PHE A 1002 -15.18 -35.77 -9.12
N ARG A 1003 -16.08 -36.54 -9.72
CA ARG A 1003 -16.34 -36.53 -11.16
C ARG A 1003 -17.71 -35.92 -11.42
N HIS A 1004 -17.79 -35.02 -12.39
CA HIS A 1004 -19.11 -34.61 -12.89
C HIS A 1004 -19.76 -35.80 -13.62
N PRO A 1005 -21.08 -35.99 -13.46
CA PRO A 1005 -21.80 -36.92 -14.32
C PRO A 1005 -21.56 -36.52 -15.78
N ALA A 1006 -21.09 -37.46 -16.60
CA ALA A 1006 -20.90 -37.21 -18.03
C ALA A 1006 -22.24 -36.77 -18.63
N ASN A 1007 -22.27 -35.58 -19.24
CA ASN A 1007 -23.40 -35.13 -20.06
C ASN A 1007 -23.52 -35.97 -21.33
#